data_AF-A0A2K8KLS2-F1
#
_entry.id   AF-A0A2K8KLS2-F1
#
_cell.length_a   1.000
_cell.length_b   1.000
_cell.length_c   1.000
_cell.angle_alpha   90.00
_cell.angle_beta   90.00
_cell.angle_gamma   90.00
#
_symmetry.space_group_name_H-M   'P 1'
#
loop_
_entity.id
_entity.type
_entity.pdbx_description
1 polymer ?
#
loop_
_entity_poly.entity_id
_entity_poly.type
_entity_poly.pdbx_seq_one_letter_code
_entity_poly.pdbx_strand_id
1 'polypeptide(L)'
;MLKTKLLASLCFTSFAVPTAAAVPVGINYNEKIQAIYEEVKYNSQFLREGSTYKYNGKEYKSENEILKELLAQNPISEITTSSDPQKILLDYATGKIDGDRIYGTNQKDFIQVARNFYGKTILPNCVESDGVGGCIQSEKTAYERALDSYINPGLTRFKYSYDNSLFYDSTEEAKIAYKNTSFNQPQKALMYYYNGRYYNAFNKNDFEKMKASMTKAYYYDASSLDNGNEKLNLNKSFAVSREDFAEVYANKLEADLNEVFSTKKGENIVENANQSVYTIEIEIGEDKDYFTVNGKGSDIYTIDEGTIKISSATNGKSIDKRKDVLTIEISGNKLMKKFDPAAFYSDFTSYATWEKGIEYGYDPDWGDDKLFDWYKKTFSICGESFTLKAATYEKWRPGYARTNLKDSTFKKNELANNVQFRLNSNIPKSVGYVLNKYINNTGKDLIDNFKDQLIFKSYIAMNYEVKLRLKDEIKKYLTDNPFDTFDSKVLVEDWIYSNSNISNFSVYTSKLIQEELLSEYKSIDPNEKFVLLDGYNISMTYDEWKNNFYLLDDTNNGSVNLQEKWFVSDTKTTLEDFSDLQGYNLSNTIEGAKQIQFDKQNPVLYKKVFLYNPNGELIAEDYNENDAVNYLKSVLNIKKSYVHKAEIKNIENSFTDFTDLISNGKYNVYTYKTNGQNLYFNSYENAILSYKNNINLIASVTTIYKKEFVYVYKDNNITKNFYWSNDQDLEQVVQEIYQLIY
;
A
#
# COMPACT_ATOMS: atom_id res chain seq x y z
N MET A 1 36.19 75.85 -54.78
CA MET A 1 36.85 76.18 -56.06
C MET A 1 35.79 76.54 -57.08
N LEU A 2 35.55 77.83 -57.29
CA LEU A 2 34.89 78.38 -58.48
C LEU A 2 35.68 79.68 -58.76
N LYS A 3 36.68 79.57 -59.64
CA LYS A 3 37.51 80.69 -60.10
C LYS A 3 37.00 81.10 -61.48
N THR A 4 37.26 82.36 -61.82
CA THR A 4 37.23 82.97 -63.17
C THR A 4 35.87 83.12 -63.83
N LYS A 5 35.27 84.33 -63.69
CA LYS A 5 34.75 85.17 -64.79
C LYS A 5 34.58 86.61 -64.25
N LEU A 6 35.67 87.36 -64.25
CA LEU A 6 35.67 88.81 -64.07
C LEU A 6 36.81 89.34 -64.95
N LEU A 7 36.48 89.80 -66.16
CA LEU A 7 37.25 90.76 -66.95
C LEU A 7 36.51 91.04 -68.26
N ALA A 8 36.62 92.29 -68.73
CA ALA A 8 36.19 92.83 -70.02
C ALA A 8 34.73 93.32 -70.13
N SER A 9 34.49 94.53 -69.65
CA SER A 9 33.66 95.50 -70.39
C SER A 9 34.13 96.91 -70.08
N LEU A 10 35.20 97.31 -70.78
CA LEU A 10 35.67 98.68 -70.92
C LEU A 10 36.22 98.78 -72.34
N CYS A 11 35.43 99.31 -73.25
CA CYS A 11 35.91 99.97 -74.48
C CYS A 11 34.85 100.95 -74.95
N PHE A 12 35.12 102.23 -74.71
CA PHE A 12 34.51 103.37 -75.36
C PHE A 12 34.91 103.41 -76.84
N THR A 13 33.95 103.61 -77.73
CA THR A 13 34.04 104.27 -79.06
C THR A 13 32.59 104.52 -79.50
N SER A 14 32.12 105.61 -80.10
CA SER A 14 32.61 106.95 -80.41
C SER A 14 31.43 107.66 -81.12
N PHE A 15 31.10 108.89 -80.69
CA PHE A 15 30.31 109.95 -81.34
C PHE A 15 28.95 109.69 -82.02
N ALA A 16 27.93 110.42 -81.52
CA ALA A 16 27.25 111.46 -82.29
C ALA A 16 26.79 112.55 -81.31
N VAL A 17 27.26 113.79 -81.48
CA VAL A 17 26.82 114.97 -80.71
C VAL A 17 25.82 115.72 -81.59
N PRO A 18 24.56 115.93 -81.18
CA PRO A 18 23.74 116.99 -81.71
C PRO A 18 24.22 118.32 -81.13
N THR A 19 24.57 119.24 -82.03
CA THR A 19 24.98 120.61 -81.71
C THR A 19 23.88 121.36 -80.96
N ALA A 20 24.27 122.01 -79.86
CA ALA A 20 23.42 122.93 -79.12
C ALA A 20 23.00 124.11 -80.02
N ALA A 21 21.70 124.35 -80.11
CA ALA A 21 21.15 125.57 -80.68
C ALA A 21 21.41 126.73 -79.70
N ALA A 22 21.97 127.82 -80.22
CA ALA A 22 22.27 129.02 -79.46
C ALA A 22 21.01 129.59 -78.80
N VAL A 23 21.05 129.76 -77.47
CA VAL A 23 20.03 130.53 -76.75
C VAL A 23 20.41 132.02 -76.85
N PRO A 24 19.52 132.91 -77.33
CA PRO A 24 19.81 134.33 -77.46
C PRO A 24 20.03 134.99 -76.10
N VAL A 25 20.91 135.98 -76.06
CA VAL A 25 21.33 136.72 -74.86
C VAL A 25 20.13 137.46 -74.22
N GLY A 26 19.71 137.03 -73.01
CA GLY A 26 18.78 137.78 -72.13
C GLY A 26 17.95 137.02 -71.06
N ILE A 27 18.48 136.09 -70.24
CA ILE A 27 17.69 135.25 -69.27
C ILE A 27 18.34 135.16 -67.84
N ASN A 28 17.53 135.02 -66.74
CA ASN A 28 17.88 135.08 -65.28
C ASN A 28 18.41 133.74 -64.64
N TYR A 29 19.10 133.79 -63.48
CA TYR A 29 19.80 132.71 -62.72
C TYR A 29 18.99 131.44 -62.42
N ASN A 30 17.77 131.55 -61.89
CA ASN A 30 17.01 130.36 -61.43
C ASN A 30 16.64 129.42 -62.58
N GLU A 31 16.34 129.96 -63.75
CA GLU A 31 16.03 129.16 -64.94
C GLU A 31 17.27 128.38 -65.44
N LYS A 32 18.48 128.92 -65.21
CA LYS A 32 19.74 128.23 -65.55
C LYS A 32 20.03 127.06 -64.62
N ILE A 33 19.83 127.20 -63.30
CA ILE A 33 20.00 126.09 -62.33
C ILE A 33 19.02 124.96 -62.62
N GLN A 34 17.76 125.29 -62.90
CA GLN A 34 16.75 124.28 -63.18
C GLN A 34 17.05 123.50 -64.47
N ALA A 35 17.53 124.18 -65.52
CA ALA A 35 17.97 123.53 -66.74
C ALA A 35 19.12 122.54 -66.49
N ILE A 36 20.11 122.90 -65.66
CA ILE A 36 21.21 122.00 -65.28
C ILE A 36 20.69 120.83 -64.43
N TYR A 37 19.76 121.07 -63.50
CA TYR A 37 19.18 120.01 -62.68
C TYR A 37 18.48 118.94 -63.52
N GLU A 38 17.65 119.36 -64.46
CA GLU A 38 16.97 118.44 -65.36
C GLU A 38 17.96 117.72 -66.28
N GLU A 39 18.96 118.44 -66.79
CA GLU A 39 20.03 117.87 -67.60
C GLU A 39 20.79 116.76 -66.83
N VAL A 40 21.23 117.01 -65.60
CA VAL A 40 21.94 116.02 -64.78
C VAL A 40 21.01 114.85 -64.44
N LYS A 41 19.79 115.13 -63.98
CA LYS A 41 18.85 114.08 -63.53
C LYS A 41 18.47 113.12 -64.64
N TYR A 42 18.16 113.65 -65.83
CA TYR A 42 17.64 112.84 -66.94
C TYR A 42 18.72 112.24 -67.83
N ASN A 43 19.92 112.84 -67.88
CA ASN A 43 21.03 112.31 -68.68
C ASN A 43 22.07 111.54 -67.85
N SER A 44 21.82 111.31 -66.55
CA SER A 44 22.61 110.38 -65.74
C SER A 44 22.38 108.92 -66.13
N GLN A 45 23.45 108.13 -66.16
CA GLN A 45 23.40 106.68 -66.35
C GLN A 45 23.32 105.94 -65.02
N PHE A 46 22.47 104.92 -64.95
CA PHE A 46 22.38 104.02 -63.80
C PHE A 46 23.62 103.11 -63.69
N LEU A 47 24.12 102.91 -62.48
CA LEU A 47 25.34 102.13 -62.21
C LEU A 47 25.05 100.76 -61.57
N ARG A 48 24.34 100.70 -60.44
CA ARG A 48 23.99 99.45 -59.73
C ARG A 48 22.91 99.61 -58.64
N GLU A 49 22.34 98.49 -58.19
CA GLU A 49 21.45 98.37 -57.02
C GLU A 49 21.74 97.11 -56.16
N GLY A 50 21.50 97.15 -54.84
CA GLY A 50 21.64 95.99 -53.93
C GLY A 50 21.41 96.28 -52.43
N SER A 51 21.33 95.21 -51.62
CA SER A 51 21.11 95.26 -50.15
C SER A 51 22.40 95.23 -49.33
N THR A 52 22.45 95.98 -48.24
CA THR A 52 23.52 95.96 -47.23
C THR A 52 22.93 95.76 -45.83
N TYR A 53 23.67 95.10 -44.92
CA TYR A 53 23.21 94.79 -43.56
C TYR A 53 23.98 95.61 -42.54
N LYS A 54 23.29 96.39 -41.71
CA LYS A 54 23.92 97.24 -40.69
C LYS A 54 23.71 96.67 -39.30
N TYR A 55 24.78 96.44 -38.55
CA TYR A 55 24.76 95.98 -37.15
C TYR A 55 25.78 96.77 -36.32
N ASN A 56 25.36 97.29 -35.16
CA ASN A 56 26.18 98.15 -34.29
C ASN A 56 26.92 99.28 -35.03
N GLY A 57 26.23 99.93 -35.98
CA GLY A 57 26.78 101.05 -36.75
C GLY A 57 27.72 100.67 -37.91
N LYS A 58 28.10 99.40 -38.05
CA LYS A 58 28.98 98.87 -39.11
C LYS A 58 28.16 98.15 -40.20
N GLU A 59 28.58 98.31 -41.47
CA GLU A 59 27.94 97.66 -42.62
C GLU A 59 28.64 96.34 -42.97
N TYR A 60 27.84 95.31 -43.26
CA TYR A 60 28.25 93.94 -43.58
C TYR A 60 27.63 93.49 -44.91
N LYS A 61 28.31 92.58 -45.60
CA LYS A 61 27.85 92.04 -46.89
C LYS A 61 26.85 90.89 -46.73
N SER A 62 26.82 90.25 -45.56
CA SER A 62 25.84 89.19 -45.24
C SER A 62 25.67 88.99 -43.73
N GLU A 63 24.55 88.41 -43.31
CA GLU A 63 24.29 88.00 -41.92
C GLU A 63 25.32 86.99 -41.37
N ASN A 64 25.90 86.16 -42.24
CA ASN A 64 26.94 85.20 -41.86
C ASN A 64 28.25 85.88 -41.42
N GLU A 65 28.57 87.08 -41.92
CA GLU A 65 29.73 87.85 -41.47
C GLU A 65 29.51 88.40 -40.06
N ILE A 66 28.28 88.84 -39.74
CA ILE A 66 27.87 89.27 -38.40
C ILE A 66 27.97 88.09 -37.42
N LEU A 67 27.46 86.92 -37.80
CA LEU A 67 27.55 85.71 -36.98
C LEU A 67 29.00 85.30 -36.67
N LYS A 68 29.92 85.39 -37.65
CA LYS A 68 31.35 85.13 -37.43
C LYS A 68 31.97 86.10 -36.44
N GLU A 69 31.65 87.38 -36.53
CA GLU A 69 32.14 88.40 -35.60
C GLU A 69 31.63 88.14 -34.17
N LEU A 70 30.36 87.75 -34.02
CA LEU A 70 29.77 87.45 -32.71
C LEU A 70 30.31 86.17 -32.06
N LEU A 71 30.52 85.11 -32.85
CA LEU A 71 31.12 83.87 -32.35
C LEU A 71 32.59 84.05 -31.95
N ALA A 72 33.31 85.03 -32.51
CA ALA A 72 34.65 85.37 -32.07
C ALA A 72 34.68 86.02 -30.68
N GLN A 73 33.61 86.72 -30.29
CA GLN A 73 33.50 87.38 -28.98
C GLN A 73 32.94 86.45 -27.90
N ASN A 74 32.01 85.56 -28.25
CA ASN A 74 31.40 84.59 -27.34
C ASN A 74 31.31 83.22 -28.03
N PRO A 75 32.42 82.46 -28.03
CA PRO A 75 32.49 81.20 -28.76
C PRO A 75 31.61 80.13 -28.12
N ILE A 76 31.00 79.31 -28.97
CA ILE A 76 30.41 78.05 -28.52
C ILE A 76 31.56 77.11 -28.15
N SER A 77 31.60 76.70 -26.90
CA SER A 77 32.62 75.82 -26.33
C SER A 77 32.09 74.40 -26.22
N GLU A 78 32.96 73.42 -26.48
CA GLU A 78 32.69 72.00 -26.27
C GLU A 78 33.11 71.60 -24.85
N ILE A 79 32.25 70.83 -24.17
CA ILE A 79 32.50 70.26 -22.86
C ILE A 79 32.33 68.74 -22.96
N THR A 80 33.35 68.00 -22.55
CA THR A 80 33.23 66.56 -22.39
C THR A 80 32.59 66.23 -21.04
N THR A 81 31.50 65.48 -21.06
CA THR A 81 30.69 65.10 -19.90
C THR A 81 30.49 63.59 -19.85
N SER A 82 30.20 63.05 -18.67
CA SER A 82 29.73 61.67 -18.52
C SER A 82 28.22 61.51 -18.64
N SER A 83 27.48 62.62 -18.51
CA SER A 83 26.03 62.63 -18.57
C SER A 83 25.54 62.48 -20.00
N ASP A 84 24.68 61.48 -20.23
CA ASP A 84 23.99 61.24 -21.49
C ASP A 84 23.11 62.45 -21.85
N PRO A 85 23.46 63.21 -22.92
CA PRO A 85 22.72 64.40 -23.29
C PRO A 85 21.25 64.12 -23.57
N GLN A 86 20.90 62.90 -24.00
CA GLN A 86 19.50 62.54 -24.28
C GLN A 86 18.66 62.34 -23.01
N LYS A 87 19.28 61.99 -21.88
CA LYS A 87 18.59 61.76 -20.59
C LYS A 87 18.49 63.01 -19.71
N ILE A 88 19.17 64.08 -20.11
CA ILE A 88 19.16 65.38 -19.41
C ILE A 88 18.58 66.50 -20.30
N LEU A 89 17.81 66.16 -21.33
CA LEU A 89 17.10 67.15 -22.15
C LEU A 89 16.06 67.89 -21.31
N LEU A 90 16.13 69.23 -21.35
CA LEU A 90 15.07 70.11 -20.88
C LEU A 90 14.05 70.38 -21.98
N ASP A 91 14.50 70.40 -23.24
CA ASP A 91 13.66 70.64 -24.41
C ASP A 91 14.17 69.86 -25.62
N TYR A 92 13.35 68.92 -26.08
CA TYR A 92 13.64 68.07 -27.23
C TYR A 92 13.65 68.83 -28.56
N ALA A 93 12.88 69.90 -28.70
CA ALA A 93 12.78 70.66 -29.95
C ALA A 93 13.99 71.56 -30.16
N THR A 94 14.53 72.13 -29.08
CA THR A 94 15.70 73.02 -29.14
C THR A 94 17.03 72.32 -28.82
N GLY A 95 16.98 71.07 -28.35
CA GLY A 95 18.17 70.33 -27.92
C GLY A 95 18.83 70.89 -26.66
N LYS A 96 18.11 71.73 -25.90
CA LYS A 96 18.59 72.32 -24.65
C LYS A 96 18.63 71.25 -23.57
N ILE A 97 19.73 71.21 -22.83
CA ILE A 97 19.97 70.24 -21.74
C ILE A 97 20.13 70.93 -20.39
N ASP A 98 19.92 70.16 -19.32
CA ASP A 98 20.05 70.60 -17.94
C ASP A 98 21.53 70.73 -17.53
N GLY A 99 21.96 71.97 -17.29
CA GLY A 99 23.32 72.29 -16.92
C GLY A 99 23.75 71.74 -15.55
N ASP A 100 22.80 71.58 -14.61
CA ASP A 100 23.09 71.09 -13.26
C ASP A 100 23.33 69.58 -13.22
N ARG A 101 22.98 68.90 -14.31
CA ARG A 101 23.15 67.45 -14.50
C ARG A 101 24.28 67.11 -15.46
N ILE A 102 25.16 68.06 -15.77
CA ILE A 102 26.39 67.83 -16.56
C ILE A 102 27.51 67.44 -15.59
N TYR A 103 27.90 66.17 -15.62
CA TYR A 103 28.90 65.62 -14.72
C TYR A 103 30.25 65.45 -15.40
N GLY A 104 31.33 65.63 -14.62
CA GLY A 104 32.68 65.45 -15.12
C GLY A 104 32.98 64.01 -15.56
N THR A 105 34.16 63.81 -16.13
CA THR A 105 34.66 62.50 -16.57
C THR A 105 35.83 61.98 -15.72
N ASN A 106 36.12 62.63 -14.59
CA ASN A 106 37.18 62.22 -13.68
C ASN A 106 36.78 60.95 -12.93
N GLN A 107 37.58 59.88 -13.07
CA GLN A 107 37.30 58.56 -12.52
C GLN A 107 37.06 58.55 -10.99
N LYS A 108 37.71 59.46 -10.23
CA LYS A 108 37.55 59.55 -8.77
C LYS A 108 36.14 59.96 -8.32
N ASP A 109 35.39 60.55 -9.24
CA ASP A 109 34.03 61.02 -8.98
C ASP A 109 32.98 59.96 -9.29
N PHE A 110 33.38 58.74 -9.64
CA PHE A 110 32.48 57.64 -9.94
C PHE A 110 32.48 56.59 -8.85
N ILE A 111 31.35 55.91 -8.73
CA ILE A 111 31.17 54.75 -7.86
C ILE A 111 30.44 53.63 -8.58
N GLN A 112 30.72 52.39 -8.19
CA GLN A 112 30.05 51.24 -8.75
C GLN A 112 28.63 51.08 -8.18
N VAL A 113 27.67 50.79 -9.05
CA VAL A 113 26.31 50.35 -8.73
C VAL A 113 26.03 49.01 -9.40
N ALA A 114 25.05 48.27 -8.88
CA ALA A 114 24.68 46.96 -9.40
C ALA A 114 23.21 46.92 -9.84
N ARG A 115 22.91 46.07 -10.81
CA ARG A 115 21.54 45.78 -11.26
C ARG A 115 20.97 44.60 -10.45
N ASN A 116 19.81 44.79 -9.82
CA ASN A 116 19.11 43.69 -9.17
C ASN A 116 18.31 42.82 -10.18
N PHE A 117 17.71 41.73 -9.70
CA PHE A 117 16.88 40.82 -10.51
C PHE A 117 15.79 41.55 -11.31
N TYR A 118 15.14 42.53 -10.69
CA TYR A 118 14.06 43.33 -11.29
C TYR A 118 14.53 44.42 -12.26
N GLY A 119 15.84 44.53 -12.50
CA GLY A 119 16.40 45.55 -13.38
C GLY A 119 16.57 46.93 -12.77
N LYS A 120 16.39 47.06 -11.45
CA LYS A 120 16.54 48.30 -10.69
C LYS A 120 17.96 48.48 -10.19
N THR A 121 18.33 49.73 -9.96
CA THR A 121 19.65 50.13 -9.47
C THR A 121 19.77 49.90 -7.98
N ILE A 122 20.83 49.19 -7.57
CA ILE A 122 21.25 49.05 -6.17
C ILE A 122 22.43 49.97 -5.94
N LEU A 123 22.23 50.91 -5.01
CA LEU A 123 23.25 51.89 -4.63
C LEU A 123 24.39 51.23 -3.82
N PRO A 124 25.59 51.83 -3.76
CA PRO A 124 26.62 51.42 -2.82
C PRO A 124 26.18 51.63 -1.38
N ASN A 125 26.77 50.85 -0.47
CA ASN A 125 26.67 51.18 0.94
C ASN A 125 27.56 52.39 1.28
N CYS A 126 27.34 53.00 2.45
CA CYS A 126 28.06 54.22 2.83
C CYS A 126 29.56 54.03 3.06
N VAL A 127 30.04 52.79 3.24
CA VAL A 127 31.46 52.46 3.34
C VAL A 127 32.10 52.39 1.95
N GLU A 128 31.45 51.72 1.00
CA GLU A 128 31.86 51.65 -0.41
C GLU A 128 31.92 53.03 -1.07
N SER A 129 31.14 53.99 -0.57
CA SER A 129 31.00 55.32 -1.13
C SER A 129 31.75 56.43 -0.41
N ASP A 130 32.65 56.12 0.51
CA ASP A 130 33.34 57.13 1.34
C ASP A 130 32.35 58.15 1.97
N GLY A 131 31.14 57.70 2.36
CA GLY A 131 30.13 58.55 2.97
C GLY A 131 29.43 59.56 2.05
N VAL A 132 29.51 59.43 0.72
CA VAL A 132 28.75 60.29 -0.22
C VAL A 132 27.24 60.25 0.07
N GLY A 133 26.60 61.43 0.09
CA GLY A 133 25.16 61.56 0.32
C GLY A 133 24.32 60.79 -0.70
N GLY A 134 23.32 60.05 -0.21
CA GLY A 134 22.48 59.14 -1.01
C GLY A 134 22.89 57.66 -0.95
N CYS A 135 23.99 57.33 -0.26
CA CYS A 135 24.39 55.95 0.04
C CYS A 135 23.40 55.22 0.95
N ILE A 136 23.47 53.88 0.99
CA ILE A 136 22.63 53.07 1.87
C ILE A 136 23.37 52.61 3.13
N GLN A 137 22.69 52.70 4.28
CA GLN A 137 23.15 52.11 5.54
C GLN A 137 22.94 50.59 5.51
N SER A 138 24.01 49.85 5.22
CA SER A 138 24.00 48.39 5.09
C SER A 138 25.42 47.84 5.26
N GLU A 139 25.54 46.68 5.90
CA GLU A 139 26.81 45.93 5.97
C GLU A 139 27.15 45.19 4.66
N LYS A 140 26.13 44.90 3.84
CA LYS A 140 26.28 44.29 2.52
C LYS A 140 26.61 45.31 1.45
N THR A 141 27.51 44.95 0.54
CA THR A 141 27.87 45.71 -0.68
C THR A 141 26.71 45.84 -1.65
N ALA A 142 26.79 46.77 -2.62
CA ALA A 142 25.81 46.84 -3.72
C ALA A 142 25.67 45.50 -4.46
N TYR A 143 26.79 44.80 -4.67
CA TYR A 143 26.81 43.51 -5.35
C TYR A 143 26.10 42.42 -4.53
N GLU A 144 26.38 42.30 -3.23
CA GLU A 144 25.74 41.30 -2.37
C GLU A 144 24.24 41.54 -2.24
N ARG A 145 23.81 42.80 -2.12
CA ARG A 145 22.37 43.12 -2.09
C ARG A 145 21.69 42.88 -3.44
N ALA A 146 22.38 43.12 -4.55
CA ALA A 146 21.90 42.72 -5.86
C ALA A 146 21.79 41.20 -5.96
N LEU A 147 22.76 40.43 -5.44
CA LEU A 147 22.71 38.97 -5.38
C LEU A 147 21.53 38.48 -4.54
N ASP A 148 21.30 39.06 -3.35
CA ASP A 148 20.18 38.70 -2.47
C ASP A 148 18.83 38.83 -3.19
N SER A 149 18.69 39.77 -4.12
CA SER A 149 17.45 39.93 -4.91
C SER A 149 17.13 38.74 -5.81
N TYR A 150 18.11 37.89 -6.12
CA TYR A 150 17.92 36.66 -6.88
C TYR A 150 17.47 35.47 -6.02
N ILE A 151 17.58 35.54 -4.69
CA ILE A 151 17.39 34.40 -3.78
C ILE A 151 16.58 34.72 -2.52
N ASN A 152 15.94 35.90 -2.45
CA ASN A 152 15.10 36.41 -1.35
C ASN A 152 14.77 35.38 -0.25
N PRO A 153 15.10 35.57 1.05
CA PRO A 153 15.14 34.52 2.09
C PRO A 153 14.02 33.46 2.15
N GLY A 154 12.82 33.71 1.64
CA GLY A 154 11.76 32.71 1.50
C GLY A 154 11.88 31.74 0.30
N LEU A 155 12.90 31.90 -0.54
CA LEU A 155 13.13 31.13 -1.77
C LEU A 155 14.24 30.09 -1.65
N THR A 156 14.95 30.06 -0.52
CA THR A 156 15.80 28.95 -0.14
C THR A 156 14.93 27.90 0.53
N ARG A 157 14.84 26.70 -0.06
CA ARG A 157 14.06 25.58 0.51
C ARG A 157 14.97 24.41 0.80
N PHE A 158 14.78 23.80 1.96
CA PHE A 158 15.36 22.49 2.26
C PHE A 158 14.40 21.41 1.79
N LYS A 159 14.93 20.43 1.05
CA LYS A 159 14.19 19.23 0.68
C LYS A 159 14.91 17.98 1.15
N TYR A 160 14.15 16.90 1.27
CA TYR A 160 14.55 15.67 1.95
C TYR A 160 14.37 14.45 1.06
N SER A 161 15.26 13.46 1.18
CA SER A 161 15.19 12.20 0.45
C SER A 161 15.81 11.05 1.24
N TYR A 162 15.31 9.83 1.08
CA TYR A 162 15.93 8.60 1.64
C TYR A 162 16.61 7.73 0.57
N ASP A 163 16.31 7.94 -0.71
CA ASP A 163 16.92 7.23 -1.85
C ASP A 163 17.89 8.10 -2.66
N ASN A 164 18.02 9.38 -2.28
CA ASN A 164 18.83 10.37 -2.97
C ASN A 164 18.46 10.59 -4.46
N SER A 165 17.25 10.20 -4.87
CA SER A 165 16.74 10.33 -6.24
C SER A 165 15.70 11.44 -6.37
N LEU A 166 14.65 11.39 -5.55
CA LEU A 166 13.58 12.37 -5.49
C LEU A 166 13.58 13.07 -4.13
N PHE A 167 13.40 14.40 -4.14
CA PHE A 167 13.46 15.26 -2.97
C PHE A 167 12.10 15.91 -2.67
N TYR A 168 11.68 15.85 -1.41
CA TYR A 168 10.35 16.25 -0.93
C TYR A 168 10.42 17.39 0.08
N ASP A 169 9.30 18.10 0.28
CA ASP A 169 9.29 19.33 1.10
C ASP A 169 9.33 19.03 2.61
N SER A 170 9.06 17.78 3.02
CA SER A 170 9.21 17.33 4.41
C SER A 170 9.87 15.96 4.53
N THR A 171 10.41 15.67 5.72
CA THR A 171 10.97 14.34 6.07
C THR A 171 9.90 13.25 6.00
N GLU A 172 8.66 13.59 6.31
CA GLU A 172 7.54 12.65 6.34
C GLU A 172 7.05 12.30 4.95
N GLU A 173 6.97 13.28 4.04
CA GLU A 173 6.72 13.02 2.62
C GLU A 173 7.80 12.14 2.01
N ALA A 174 9.08 12.44 2.29
CA ALA A 174 10.21 11.63 1.82
C ALA A 174 10.12 10.19 2.34
N LYS A 175 9.74 10.01 3.61
CA LYS A 175 9.56 8.69 4.22
C LYS A 175 8.42 7.91 3.57
N ILE A 176 7.28 8.56 3.33
CA ILE A 176 6.12 7.94 2.66
C ILE A 176 6.48 7.51 1.24
N ALA A 177 7.16 8.39 0.49
CA ALA A 177 7.59 8.09 -0.87
C ALA A 177 8.55 6.91 -0.90
N TYR A 178 9.59 6.92 -0.06
CA TYR A 178 10.58 5.86 0.03
C TYR A 178 9.94 4.49 0.33
N LYS A 179 9.03 4.44 1.31
CA LYS A 179 8.28 3.23 1.65
C LYS A 179 7.42 2.68 0.51
N ASN A 180 6.99 3.53 -0.43
CA ASN A 180 6.12 3.15 -1.53
C ASN A 180 6.89 2.73 -2.79
N THR A 181 8.09 3.26 -3.01
CA THR A 181 8.89 3.00 -4.22
C THR A 181 10.02 2.00 -4.00
N SER A 182 10.61 1.97 -2.80
CA SER A 182 11.85 1.20 -2.55
C SER A 182 11.60 -0.17 -1.94
N PHE A 183 10.40 -0.43 -1.42
CA PHE A 183 10.08 -1.67 -0.73
C PHE A 183 9.25 -2.59 -1.60
N ASN A 184 9.60 -3.89 -1.61
CA ASN A 184 8.69 -4.91 -2.09
C ASN A 184 7.38 -4.83 -1.31
N GLN A 185 6.25 -5.09 -1.98
CA GLN A 185 4.98 -5.13 -1.26
C GLN A 185 5.06 -6.21 -0.17
N PRO A 186 4.79 -5.84 1.10
CA PRO A 186 4.70 -6.82 2.17
C PRO A 186 3.75 -7.93 1.75
N GLN A 187 4.14 -9.17 2.03
CA GLN A 187 3.32 -10.32 1.69
C GLN A 187 2.39 -10.63 2.84
N LYS A 188 1.26 -11.23 2.50
CA LYS A 188 0.23 -11.61 3.44
C LYS A 188 0.38 -13.09 3.79
N ALA A 189 0.41 -13.42 5.07
CA ALA A 189 0.62 -14.77 5.57
C ALA A 189 -0.38 -15.13 6.67
N LEU A 190 -0.58 -16.43 6.85
CA LEU A 190 -1.25 -17.02 8.01
C LEU A 190 -0.17 -17.46 8.99
N MET A 191 -0.27 -16.99 10.23
CA MET A 191 0.69 -17.25 11.30
C MET A 191 -0.03 -17.90 12.48
N TYR A 192 0.46 -19.04 12.96
CA TYR A 192 0.03 -19.62 14.22
C TYR A 192 0.75 -18.93 15.37
N TYR A 193 -0.01 -18.40 16.33
CA TYR A 193 0.53 -17.87 17.59
C TYR A 193 0.36 -18.91 18.70
N TYR A 194 1.47 -19.41 19.22
CA TYR A 194 1.51 -20.43 20.27
C TYR A 194 2.68 -20.17 21.23
N ASN A 195 2.44 -20.26 22.54
CA ASN A 195 3.46 -20.08 23.59
C ASN A 195 4.34 -18.82 23.40
N GLY A 196 3.73 -17.70 23.02
CA GLY A 196 4.45 -16.42 22.84
C GLY A 196 5.26 -16.29 21.55
N ARG A 197 5.12 -17.23 20.61
CA ARG A 197 5.87 -17.28 19.35
C ARG A 197 4.94 -17.37 18.15
N TYR A 198 5.40 -16.85 17.02
CA TYR A 198 4.68 -16.91 15.74
C TYR A 198 5.31 -17.96 14.82
N TYR A 199 4.49 -18.81 14.22
CA TYR A 199 4.92 -19.87 13.32
C TYR A 199 4.22 -19.70 11.98
N ASN A 200 4.98 -19.61 10.91
CA ASN A 200 4.41 -19.43 9.58
C ASN A 200 3.70 -20.71 9.13
N ALA A 201 2.40 -20.61 8.83
CA ALA A 201 1.56 -21.74 8.43
C ALA A 201 1.94 -22.32 7.06
N PHE A 202 2.78 -21.63 6.29
CA PHE A 202 3.30 -22.10 5.02
C PHE A 202 4.71 -22.69 5.11
N ASN A 203 5.36 -22.55 6.26
CA ASN A 203 6.73 -22.99 6.46
C ASN A 203 6.75 -24.32 7.22
N LYS A 204 7.20 -25.38 6.54
CA LYS A 204 7.31 -26.72 7.12
C LYS A 204 8.13 -26.74 8.42
N ASN A 205 9.23 -26.00 8.44
CA ASN A 205 10.14 -26.00 9.58
C ASN A 205 9.54 -25.29 10.80
N ASP A 206 8.81 -24.19 10.60
CA ASP A 206 8.04 -23.53 11.65
C ASP A 206 6.94 -24.44 12.17
N PHE A 207 6.21 -25.11 11.28
CA PHE A 207 5.20 -26.08 11.66
C PHE A 207 5.78 -27.22 12.52
N GLU A 208 6.87 -27.85 12.08
CA GLU A 208 7.52 -28.93 12.84
C GLU A 208 8.12 -28.43 14.17
N LYS A 209 8.68 -27.20 14.22
CA LYS A 209 9.16 -26.59 15.47
C LYS A 209 8.02 -26.31 16.44
N MET A 210 6.88 -25.86 15.94
CA MET A 210 5.69 -25.62 16.75
C MET A 210 5.20 -26.96 17.32
N LYS A 211 5.04 -27.98 16.46
CA LYS A 211 4.65 -29.34 16.84
C LYS A 211 5.58 -29.94 17.88
N ALA A 212 6.89 -29.77 17.75
CA ALA A 212 7.87 -30.25 18.73
C ALA A 212 7.73 -29.59 20.12
N SER A 213 7.05 -28.45 20.22
CA SER A 213 6.74 -27.78 21.49
C SER A 213 5.39 -28.17 22.09
N MET A 214 4.60 -29.00 21.40
CA MET A 214 3.30 -29.51 21.84
C MET A 214 3.44 -30.79 22.67
N THR A 215 2.40 -31.11 23.44
CA THR A 215 2.34 -32.35 24.23
C THR A 215 1.98 -33.53 23.33
N LYS A 216 2.67 -34.65 23.51
CA LYS A 216 2.33 -35.91 22.83
C LYS A 216 1.00 -36.46 23.33
N ALA A 217 0.22 -36.99 22.41
CA ALA A 217 -1.11 -37.55 22.62
C ALA A 217 -1.29 -38.83 21.83
N TYR A 218 -2.42 -39.49 22.04
CA TYR A 218 -2.83 -40.68 21.33
C TYR A 218 -4.29 -40.57 20.91
N TYR A 219 -4.59 -41.06 19.71
CA TYR A 219 -5.97 -41.26 19.27
C TYR A 219 -6.17 -42.68 18.76
N TYR A 220 -7.44 -43.06 18.70
CA TYR A 220 -7.90 -44.34 18.18
C TYR A 220 -8.24 -44.24 16.69
N ASP A 221 -7.51 -44.95 15.84
CA ASP A 221 -7.79 -45.01 14.41
C ASP A 221 -8.54 -46.30 14.05
N ALA A 222 -9.87 -46.20 14.01
CA ALA A 222 -10.75 -47.30 13.63
C ALA A 222 -10.56 -47.76 12.16
N SER A 223 -10.07 -46.87 11.28
CA SER A 223 -9.97 -47.13 9.84
C SER A 223 -8.84 -48.11 9.50
N SER A 224 -7.79 -48.14 10.33
CA SER A 224 -6.66 -49.07 10.23
C SER A 224 -7.04 -50.56 10.36
N LEU A 225 -8.22 -50.84 10.94
CA LEU A 225 -8.72 -52.18 11.24
C LEU A 225 -9.70 -52.72 10.19
N ASP A 226 -10.18 -51.87 9.28
CA ASP A 226 -11.26 -52.17 8.32
C ASP A 226 -10.73 -52.58 6.93
N ASN A 227 -10.19 -53.81 6.84
CA ASN A 227 -10.01 -54.51 5.55
C ASN A 227 -11.07 -55.62 5.39
N GLY A 228 -12.33 -55.23 5.16
CA GLY A 228 -13.38 -56.11 4.63
C GLY A 228 -14.70 -56.18 5.42
N ASN A 229 -15.57 -55.20 5.15
CA ASN A 229 -17.04 -55.17 5.22
C ASN A 229 -17.85 -54.92 6.52
N GLU A 230 -18.85 -54.05 6.28
CA GLU A 230 -20.05 -53.59 7.01
C GLU A 230 -19.94 -52.62 8.20
N LYS A 231 -19.29 -51.49 7.90
CA LYS A 231 -19.71 -50.10 8.15
C LYS A 231 -20.63 -49.87 9.38
N LEU A 232 -19.98 -49.62 10.50
CA LEU A 232 -20.26 -48.44 11.31
C LEU A 232 -18.98 -47.60 11.27
N ASN A 233 -19.01 -46.51 10.51
CA ASN A 233 -17.87 -45.59 10.41
C ASN A 233 -17.84 -44.72 11.67
N LEU A 234 -17.28 -45.25 12.75
CA LEU A 234 -17.15 -44.57 14.05
C LEU A 234 -15.88 -43.71 14.08
N ASN A 235 -15.67 -42.87 13.06
CA ASN A 235 -14.61 -41.84 13.01
C ASN A 235 -14.85 -40.77 14.10
N LYS A 236 -14.70 -41.13 15.37
CA LYS A 236 -14.67 -40.19 16.50
C LYS A 236 -13.27 -40.25 17.10
N SER A 237 -12.39 -39.42 16.55
CA SER A 237 -11.06 -39.18 17.09
C SER A 237 -11.20 -38.44 18.42
N PHE A 238 -10.63 -39.00 19.48
CA PHE A 238 -10.33 -38.27 20.70
C PHE A 238 -8.82 -38.31 20.83
N ALA A 239 -8.17 -37.16 20.71
CA ALA A 239 -6.73 -37.07 20.85
C ALA A 239 -6.44 -36.57 22.26
N VAL A 240 -5.93 -37.45 23.11
CA VAL A 240 -5.79 -37.19 24.55
C VAL A 240 -4.37 -37.45 25.00
N SER A 241 -3.99 -36.89 26.15
CA SER A 241 -2.69 -37.17 26.76
C SER A 241 -2.50 -38.69 26.95
N ARG A 242 -1.26 -39.13 27.12
CA ARG A 242 -0.97 -40.53 27.40
C ARG A 242 -1.65 -40.99 28.69
N GLU A 243 -1.68 -40.12 29.69
CA GLU A 243 -2.22 -40.37 31.01
C GLU A 243 -3.75 -40.50 30.99
N ASP A 244 -4.43 -39.74 30.14
CA ASP A 244 -5.90 -39.67 30.07
C ASP A 244 -6.50 -40.69 29.07
N PHE A 245 -5.67 -41.32 28.24
CA PHE A 245 -6.10 -42.22 27.16
C PHE A 245 -7.03 -43.35 27.63
N ALA A 246 -6.68 -44.05 28.70
CA ALA A 246 -7.45 -45.20 29.17
C ALA A 246 -8.90 -44.83 29.55
N GLU A 247 -9.10 -43.66 30.13
CA GLU A 247 -10.42 -43.17 30.53
C GLU A 247 -11.29 -42.83 29.33
N VAL A 248 -10.74 -42.05 28.40
CA VAL A 248 -11.49 -41.60 27.23
C VAL A 248 -11.77 -42.77 26.29
N TYR A 249 -10.83 -43.69 26.12
CA TYR A 249 -11.05 -44.92 25.39
C TYR A 249 -12.16 -45.77 26.00
N ALA A 250 -12.15 -46.00 27.31
CA ALA A 250 -13.18 -46.81 27.97
C ALA A 250 -14.58 -46.17 27.84
N ASN A 251 -14.68 -44.84 27.95
CA ASN A 251 -15.92 -44.10 27.73
C ASN A 251 -16.41 -44.22 26.28
N LYS A 252 -15.49 -44.13 25.31
CA LYS A 252 -15.80 -44.29 23.88
C LYS A 252 -16.24 -45.72 23.56
N LEU A 253 -15.52 -46.72 24.06
CA LEU A 253 -15.89 -48.13 23.91
C LEU A 253 -17.29 -48.41 24.44
N GLU A 254 -17.64 -47.86 25.61
CA GLU A 254 -18.99 -47.96 26.16
C GLU A 254 -20.05 -47.33 25.23
N ALA A 255 -19.79 -46.15 24.69
CA ALA A 255 -20.69 -45.50 23.73
C ALA A 255 -20.87 -46.35 22.47
N ASP A 256 -19.78 -46.94 21.96
CA ASP A 256 -19.80 -47.75 20.75
C ASP A 256 -20.51 -49.08 20.96
N LEU A 257 -20.33 -49.73 22.10
CA LEU A 257 -21.11 -50.90 22.49
C LEU A 257 -22.60 -50.54 22.59
N ASN A 258 -22.95 -49.43 23.24
CA ASN A 258 -24.34 -48.97 23.28
C ASN A 258 -24.92 -48.78 21.87
N GLU A 259 -24.16 -48.19 20.94
CA GLU A 259 -24.60 -48.00 19.55
C GLU A 259 -24.79 -49.33 18.81
N VAL A 260 -23.80 -50.23 18.85
CA VAL A 260 -23.84 -51.56 18.22
C VAL A 260 -25.03 -52.37 18.70
N PHE A 261 -25.29 -52.38 20.01
CA PHE A 261 -26.37 -53.17 20.60
C PHE A 261 -27.74 -52.47 20.49
N SER A 262 -27.80 -51.13 20.35
CA SER A 262 -29.06 -50.40 20.11
C SER A 262 -29.60 -50.63 18.70
N THR A 263 -28.70 -50.81 17.73
CA THR A 263 -29.01 -51.07 16.32
C THR A 263 -29.26 -52.56 16.04
N LYS A 264 -29.30 -53.41 17.08
CA LYS A 264 -29.44 -54.88 17.02
C LYS A 264 -28.40 -55.57 16.13
N LYS A 265 -27.24 -54.95 15.90
CA LYS A 265 -26.14 -55.53 15.12
C LYS A 265 -25.37 -56.61 15.87
N GLY A 266 -25.54 -56.73 17.20
CA GLY A 266 -25.00 -57.82 18.00
C GLY A 266 -25.99 -58.29 19.08
N GLU A 267 -25.90 -59.56 19.50
CA GLU A 267 -26.82 -60.14 20.48
C GLU A 267 -26.20 -60.31 21.88
N ASN A 268 -24.88 -60.43 21.97
CA ASN A 268 -24.09 -60.64 23.19
C ASN A 268 -22.62 -60.22 22.96
N ILE A 269 -21.85 -60.00 24.03
CA ILE A 269 -20.44 -59.57 23.90
C ILE A 269 -19.52 -60.73 23.55
N VAL A 270 -19.75 -61.90 24.15
CA VAL A 270 -18.87 -63.07 24.03
C VAL A 270 -19.65 -64.25 23.49
N GLU A 271 -19.10 -64.93 22.48
CA GLU A 271 -19.57 -66.22 22.01
C GLU A 271 -18.77 -67.37 22.65
N ASN A 272 -19.47 -68.47 22.92
CA ASN A 272 -18.84 -69.75 23.23
C ASN A 272 -18.42 -70.44 21.92
N ALA A 273 -17.12 -70.70 21.74
CA ALA A 273 -16.59 -71.32 20.53
C ALA A 273 -16.93 -72.83 20.42
N ASN A 274 -17.38 -73.47 21.49
CA ASN A 274 -17.87 -74.85 21.52
C ASN A 274 -19.38 -74.88 21.78
N GLN A 275 -20.12 -75.86 21.21
CA GLN A 275 -21.57 -75.98 21.41
C GLN A 275 -21.90 -76.01 22.91
N SER A 276 -22.52 -74.94 23.39
CA SER A 276 -22.99 -74.86 24.77
C SER A 276 -24.05 -75.95 24.99
N VAL A 277 -23.88 -76.74 26.05
CA VAL A 277 -24.85 -77.74 26.50
C VAL A 277 -25.33 -77.36 27.89
N TYR A 278 -26.64 -77.25 28.07
CA TYR A 278 -27.30 -77.07 29.34
C TYR A 278 -27.99 -78.37 29.74
N THR A 279 -27.71 -78.88 30.93
CA THR A 279 -28.21 -80.19 31.38
C THR A 279 -29.04 -80.07 32.65
N ILE A 280 -30.24 -80.65 32.62
CA ILE A 280 -31.11 -80.83 33.79
C ILE A 280 -31.15 -82.31 34.13
N GLU A 281 -30.91 -82.65 35.39
CA GLU A 281 -31.06 -84.01 35.90
C GLU A 281 -32.14 -84.07 36.98
N ILE A 282 -33.08 -85.00 36.81
CA ILE A 282 -34.19 -85.23 37.73
C ILE A 282 -34.17 -86.70 38.16
N GLU A 283 -33.79 -86.96 39.39
CA GLU A 283 -33.82 -88.29 39.98
C GLU A 283 -35.19 -88.55 40.60
N ILE A 284 -35.84 -89.64 40.22
CA ILE A 284 -37.18 -89.99 40.70
C ILE A 284 -37.14 -90.51 42.14
N GLY A 285 -38.25 -90.31 42.87
CA GLY A 285 -38.35 -90.49 44.32
C GLY A 285 -37.82 -91.82 44.87
N GLU A 286 -38.34 -92.96 44.40
CA GLU A 286 -38.00 -94.30 44.92
C GLU A 286 -37.23 -95.16 43.91
N ASP A 287 -36.53 -96.18 44.42
CA ASP A 287 -35.95 -97.23 43.56
C ASP A 287 -37.05 -97.86 42.71
N LYS A 288 -36.71 -98.26 41.48
CA LYS A 288 -37.59 -98.91 40.50
C LYS A 288 -38.61 -98.00 39.82
N ASP A 289 -38.84 -96.80 40.31
CA ASP A 289 -39.63 -95.82 39.56
C ASP A 289 -38.86 -95.40 38.31
N TYR A 290 -39.60 -94.98 37.28
CA TYR A 290 -39.00 -94.65 36.00
C TYR A 290 -39.75 -93.54 35.26
N PHE A 291 -39.01 -92.83 34.40
CA PHE A 291 -39.55 -91.84 33.48
C PHE A 291 -39.63 -92.40 32.06
N THR A 292 -40.74 -92.13 31.40
CA THR A 292 -40.84 -92.28 29.94
C THR A 292 -41.08 -90.91 29.30
N VAL A 293 -40.49 -90.71 28.14
CA VAL A 293 -40.64 -89.53 27.28
C VAL A 293 -41.38 -89.99 26.03
N ASN A 294 -42.59 -89.47 25.81
CA ASN A 294 -43.49 -89.90 24.73
C ASN A 294 -43.69 -91.42 24.66
N GLY A 295 -43.70 -92.08 25.82
CA GLY A 295 -43.83 -93.55 25.93
C GLY A 295 -42.55 -94.35 25.65
N LYS A 296 -41.40 -93.69 25.45
CA LYS A 296 -40.07 -94.30 25.24
C LYS A 296 -39.11 -93.93 26.38
N GLY A 297 -37.92 -94.51 26.39
CA GLY A 297 -36.84 -94.14 27.33
C GLY A 297 -36.06 -92.89 26.95
N SER A 298 -36.13 -92.44 25.70
CA SER A 298 -35.48 -91.22 25.25
C SER A 298 -36.16 -90.62 24.04
N ASP A 299 -36.01 -89.32 23.85
CA ASP A 299 -36.37 -88.61 22.63
C ASP A 299 -35.33 -87.52 22.30
N ILE A 300 -35.20 -87.18 21.02
CA ILE A 300 -34.27 -86.15 20.54
C ILE A 300 -34.98 -85.27 19.52
N TYR A 301 -35.09 -83.99 19.84
CA TYR A 301 -35.63 -82.95 18.98
C TYR A 301 -34.47 -82.17 18.39
N THR A 302 -34.31 -82.22 17.07
CA THR A 302 -33.34 -81.38 16.35
C THR A 302 -34.11 -80.31 15.61
N ILE A 303 -33.84 -79.06 15.94
CA ILE A 303 -34.40 -77.89 15.27
C ILE A 303 -33.26 -77.02 14.74
N ASP A 304 -33.57 -76.07 13.84
CA ASP A 304 -32.58 -75.19 13.20
C ASP A 304 -31.71 -74.42 14.20
N GLU A 305 -32.19 -74.27 15.43
CA GLU A 305 -31.57 -73.49 16.49
C GLU A 305 -30.74 -74.34 17.47
N GLY A 306 -30.85 -75.67 17.43
CA GLY A 306 -30.21 -76.58 18.38
C GLY A 306 -30.86 -77.96 18.52
N THR A 307 -30.39 -78.74 19.50
CA THR A 307 -30.93 -80.07 19.83
C THR A 307 -31.38 -80.13 21.29
N ILE A 308 -32.58 -80.64 21.54
CA ILE A 308 -33.10 -81.02 22.86
C ILE A 308 -33.09 -82.54 22.94
N LYS A 309 -32.27 -83.10 23.81
CA LYS A 309 -32.23 -84.54 24.07
C LYS A 309 -32.76 -84.82 25.46
N ILE A 310 -33.71 -85.74 25.55
CA ILE A 310 -34.35 -86.12 26.80
C ILE A 310 -34.18 -87.62 26.95
N SER A 311 -33.62 -88.08 28.07
CA SER A 311 -33.36 -89.51 28.27
C SER A 311 -33.48 -89.91 29.73
N SER A 312 -34.17 -91.02 29.97
CA SER A 312 -34.18 -91.75 31.23
C SER A 312 -32.96 -92.66 31.29
N ALA A 313 -32.25 -92.65 32.42
CA ALA A 313 -31.08 -93.49 32.67
C ALA A 313 -31.41 -94.99 32.70
N THR A 314 -32.66 -95.36 33.02
CA THR A 314 -33.16 -96.73 32.95
C THR A 314 -33.81 -97.08 31.60
N ASN A 315 -33.74 -96.16 30.63
CA ASN A 315 -34.38 -96.27 29.32
C ASN A 315 -35.90 -96.51 29.41
N GLY A 316 -36.55 -95.84 30.35
CA GLY A 316 -37.99 -95.90 30.56
C GLY A 316 -38.49 -97.23 31.09
N LYS A 317 -37.67 -97.94 31.87
CA LYS A 317 -38.00 -99.22 32.49
C LYS A 317 -37.78 -99.18 33.99
N SER A 318 -38.59 -99.95 34.70
CA SER A 318 -38.36 -100.24 36.12
C SER A 318 -37.14 -101.16 36.28
N ILE A 319 -36.15 -100.76 37.09
CA ILE A 319 -34.92 -101.53 37.34
C ILE A 319 -34.74 -101.73 38.85
N ASP A 320 -34.44 -102.97 39.27
CA ASP A 320 -34.26 -103.32 40.68
C ASP A 320 -33.10 -102.56 41.34
N LYS A 321 -33.33 -102.00 42.54
CA LYS A 321 -32.34 -101.28 43.37
C LYS A 321 -31.68 -100.08 42.70
N ARG A 322 -32.39 -99.41 41.78
CA ARG A 322 -31.90 -98.21 41.11
C ARG A 322 -33.04 -97.22 40.89
N LYS A 323 -32.82 -95.98 41.32
CA LYS A 323 -33.63 -94.83 40.91
C LYS A 323 -33.34 -94.45 39.47
N ASP A 324 -34.38 -94.08 38.73
CA ASP A 324 -34.20 -93.50 37.40
C ASP A 324 -33.81 -92.01 37.47
N VAL A 325 -33.05 -91.57 36.48
CA VAL A 325 -32.62 -90.18 36.32
C VAL A 325 -33.04 -89.72 34.93
N LEU A 326 -33.96 -88.77 34.87
CA LEU A 326 -34.31 -88.07 33.64
C LEU A 326 -33.27 -86.98 33.39
N THR A 327 -32.60 -87.06 32.25
CA THR A 327 -31.65 -86.06 31.77
C THR A 327 -32.29 -85.29 30.62
N ILE A 328 -32.31 -83.95 30.69
CA ILE A 328 -32.69 -83.05 29.59
C ILE A 328 -31.45 -82.25 29.21
N GLU A 329 -30.89 -82.52 28.03
CA GLU A 329 -29.75 -81.82 27.45
C GLU A 329 -30.25 -80.87 26.36
N ILE A 330 -29.94 -79.58 26.49
CA ILE A 330 -30.27 -78.57 25.50
C ILE A 330 -28.97 -78.03 24.94
N SER A 331 -28.79 -78.18 23.63
CA SER A 331 -27.58 -77.79 22.92
C SER A 331 -27.93 -76.85 21.77
N GLY A 332 -27.10 -75.83 21.53
CA GLY A 332 -27.31 -74.85 20.46
C GLY A 332 -27.59 -73.45 21.00
N ASN A 333 -26.77 -72.49 20.58
CA ASN A 333 -26.74 -71.13 21.14
C ASN A 333 -28.05 -70.36 20.93
N LYS A 334 -28.76 -70.57 19.81
CA LYS A 334 -30.05 -69.92 19.54
C LYS A 334 -31.18 -70.53 20.37
N LEU A 335 -31.19 -71.86 20.49
CA LEU A 335 -32.18 -72.61 21.24
C LEU A 335 -32.13 -72.30 22.74
N MET A 336 -30.93 -72.24 23.31
CA MET A 336 -30.73 -71.91 24.73
C MET A 336 -31.22 -70.51 25.10
N LYS A 337 -31.16 -69.52 24.18
CA LYS A 337 -31.66 -68.16 24.46
C LYS A 337 -33.18 -68.12 24.69
N LYS A 338 -33.90 -69.09 24.15
CA LYS A 338 -35.36 -69.25 24.32
C LYS A 338 -35.72 -70.13 25.52
N PHE A 339 -34.76 -70.85 26.07
CA PHE A 339 -35.00 -71.74 27.19
C PHE A 339 -34.87 -70.96 28.50
N ASP A 340 -35.93 -70.97 29.31
CA ASP A 340 -35.91 -70.47 30.69
C ASP A 340 -35.88 -71.67 31.65
N PRO A 341 -34.71 -72.00 32.23
CA PRO A 341 -34.60 -73.13 33.15
C PRO A 341 -35.40 -72.92 34.45
N ALA A 342 -35.57 -71.67 34.89
CA ALA A 342 -36.32 -71.36 36.10
C ALA A 342 -37.83 -71.57 35.87
N ALA A 343 -38.33 -71.13 34.71
CA ALA A 343 -39.71 -71.39 34.31
C ALA A 343 -39.99 -72.89 34.13
N PHE A 344 -39.10 -73.63 33.46
CA PHE A 344 -39.24 -75.08 33.31
C PHE A 344 -39.24 -75.79 34.68
N TYR A 345 -38.32 -75.42 35.58
CA TYR A 345 -38.27 -76.00 36.93
C TYR A 345 -39.55 -75.72 37.72
N SER A 346 -40.05 -74.48 37.68
CA SER A 346 -41.31 -74.10 38.33
C SER A 346 -42.49 -74.90 37.78
N ASP A 347 -42.54 -75.12 36.46
CA ASP A 347 -43.60 -75.88 35.82
C ASP A 347 -43.51 -77.39 36.11
N PHE A 348 -42.30 -77.94 36.15
CA PHE A 348 -42.05 -79.34 36.48
C PHE A 348 -42.45 -79.67 37.92
N THR A 349 -42.03 -78.84 38.87
CA THR A 349 -42.31 -79.02 40.31
C THR A 349 -43.73 -78.62 40.74
N SER A 350 -44.53 -78.08 39.82
CA SER A 350 -45.95 -77.83 40.03
C SER A 350 -46.76 -79.13 39.97
N TYR A 351 -46.52 -80.07 40.89
CA TYR A 351 -47.06 -81.43 40.88
C TYR A 351 -48.61 -81.51 40.81
N ALA A 352 -49.32 -80.46 41.23
CA ALA A 352 -50.78 -80.37 41.11
C ALA A 352 -51.28 -80.27 39.66
N THR A 353 -50.41 -79.88 38.73
CA THR A 353 -50.73 -79.74 37.29
C THR A 353 -50.47 -81.02 36.49
N TRP A 354 -49.93 -82.06 37.12
CA TRP A 354 -49.74 -83.36 36.48
C TRP A 354 -51.04 -84.15 36.50
N GLU A 355 -51.38 -84.75 35.37
CA GLU A 355 -52.40 -85.80 35.34
C GLU A 355 -51.88 -86.98 36.16
N LYS A 356 -52.75 -87.58 36.96
CA LYS A 356 -52.40 -88.77 37.73
C LYS A 356 -53.46 -89.84 37.54
N GLY A 357 -53.05 -91.09 37.56
CA GLY A 357 -53.95 -92.21 37.48
C GLY A 357 -53.31 -93.48 38.00
N ILE A 358 -54.10 -94.53 37.93
CA ILE A 358 -53.70 -95.88 38.30
C ILE A 358 -53.84 -96.74 37.04
N GLU A 359 -52.86 -97.58 36.76
CA GLU A 359 -52.85 -98.48 35.59
C GLU A 359 -52.77 -99.94 36.04
N TYR A 360 -53.39 -100.82 35.24
CA TYR A 360 -53.34 -102.27 35.42
C TYR A 360 -52.19 -102.84 34.58
N GLY A 361 -51.20 -103.43 35.24
CA GLY A 361 -50.17 -104.23 34.60
C GLY A 361 -50.60 -105.69 34.54
N TYR A 362 -50.63 -106.27 33.33
CA TYR A 362 -50.90 -107.69 33.14
C TYR A 362 -49.58 -108.48 33.23
N ASP A 363 -49.49 -109.39 34.19
CA ASP A 363 -48.38 -110.34 34.30
C ASP A 363 -48.74 -111.65 33.56
N PRO A 364 -48.11 -111.94 32.41
CA PRO A 364 -48.41 -113.15 31.66
C PRO A 364 -48.03 -114.45 32.38
N ASP A 365 -47.19 -114.41 33.42
CA ASP A 365 -46.72 -115.60 34.13
C ASP A 365 -47.59 -115.98 35.34
N TRP A 366 -48.39 -115.04 35.89
CA TRP A 366 -49.09 -115.25 37.17
C TRP A 366 -50.59 -114.89 37.18
N GLY A 367 -51.11 -114.22 36.14
CA GLY A 367 -52.56 -114.01 35.97
C GLY A 367 -53.23 -113.05 36.96
N ASP A 368 -52.47 -112.33 37.78
CA ASP A 368 -52.97 -111.31 38.73
C ASP A 368 -52.86 -109.89 38.15
N ASP A 369 -53.88 -109.06 38.40
CA ASP A 369 -53.91 -107.63 38.09
C ASP A 369 -52.98 -106.84 39.02
N LYS A 370 -51.89 -106.26 38.50
CA LYS A 370 -50.98 -105.38 39.26
C LYS A 370 -51.41 -103.92 39.15
N LEU A 371 -51.39 -103.19 40.27
CA LEU A 371 -51.73 -101.76 40.32
C LEU A 371 -50.51 -100.89 40.66
N PHE A 372 -50.29 -99.84 39.85
CA PHE A 372 -49.25 -98.84 40.09
C PHE A 372 -49.73 -97.42 39.73
N ASP A 373 -49.17 -96.43 40.42
CA ASP A 373 -49.39 -95.00 40.16
C ASP A 373 -48.60 -94.53 38.94
N TRP A 374 -49.21 -93.64 38.16
CA TRP A 374 -48.52 -92.85 37.16
C TRP A 374 -48.89 -91.37 37.24
N TYR A 375 -47.93 -90.53 36.89
CA TYR A 375 -48.06 -89.11 36.69
C TYR A 375 -47.68 -88.78 35.25
N LYS A 376 -48.48 -87.97 34.57
CA LYS A 376 -48.24 -87.59 33.17
C LYS A 376 -48.43 -86.09 32.99
N LYS A 377 -47.50 -85.45 32.28
CA LYS A 377 -47.61 -84.04 31.91
C LYS A 377 -46.89 -83.78 30.59
N THR A 378 -47.47 -82.93 29.77
CA THR A 378 -46.84 -82.40 28.56
C THR A 378 -46.12 -81.11 28.89
N PHE A 379 -44.85 -81.06 28.55
CA PHE A 379 -43.97 -79.90 28.69
C PHE A 379 -43.69 -79.33 27.30
N SER A 380 -43.47 -78.02 27.24
CA SER A 380 -42.96 -77.35 26.04
C SER A 380 -41.63 -76.69 26.33
N ILE A 381 -40.63 -77.00 25.51
CA ILE A 381 -39.33 -76.33 25.50
C ILE A 381 -39.13 -75.75 24.10
N CYS A 382 -39.04 -74.42 24.02
CA CYS A 382 -38.72 -73.70 22.79
C CYS A 382 -39.61 -74.04 21.57
N GLY A 383 -40.91 -74.30 21.82
CA GLY A 383 -41.88 -74.64 20.78
C GLY A 383 -42.06 -76.15 20.54
N GLU A 384 -41.09 -76.96 20.96
CA GLU A 384 -41.19 -78.42 20.93
C GLU A 384 -41.93 -78.92 22.17
N SER A 385 -42.86 -79.86 21.99
CA SER A 385 -43.63 -80.43 23.08
C SER A 385 -43.29 -81.90 23.28
N PHE A 386 -43.08 -82.29 24.53
CA PHE A 386 -42.83 -83.67 24.92
C PHE A 386 -43.67 -84.04 26.13
N THR A 387 -44.12 -85.29 26.19
CA THR A 387 -44.90 -85.79 27.30
C THR A 387 -44.04 -86.64 28.19
N LEU A 388 -43.87 -86.22 29.44
CA LEU A 388 -43.25 -87.04 30.46
C LEU A 388 -44.33 -87.85 31.17
N LYS A 389 -44.09 -89.15 31.30
CA LYS A 389 -44.83 -90.01 32.24
C LYS A 389 -43.84 -90.56 33.25
N ALA A 390 -44.01 -90.18 34.52
CA ALA A 390 -43.34 -90.77 35.65
C ALA A 390 -44.23 -91.89 36.18
N ALA A 391 -43.75 -93.12 36.19
CA ALA A 391 -44.50 -94.27 36.68
C ALA A 391 -43.79 -94.90 37.86
N THR A 392 -44.60 -95.32 38.84
CA THR A 392 -44.12 -96.09 39.97
C THR A 392 -43.88 -97.53 39.56
N TYR A 393 -43.01 -98.23 40.28
CA TYR A 393 -42.70 -99.61 39.95
C TYR A 393 -43.89 -100.55 40.10
N GLU A 394 -43.96 -101.56 39.25
CA GLU A 394 -44.93 -102.64 39.40
C GLU A 394 -44.56 -103.51 40.61
N LYS A 395 -45.50 -103.68 41.55
CA LYS A 395 -45.29 -104.54 42.73
C LYS A 395 -45.58 -106.00 42.39
N TRP A 396 -44.62 -106.88 42.64
CA TRP A 396 -44.69 -108.32 42.33
C TRP A 396 -45.46 -109.16 43.37
N ARG A 397 -46.10 -108.53 44.36
CA ARG A 397 -46.79 -109.18 45.49
C ARG A 397 -48.06 -108.40 45.85
N PRO A 398 -49.06 -109.02 46.54
CA PRO A 398 -50.30 -108.35 46.89
C PRO A 398 -50.05 -107.03 47.62
N GLY A 399 -50.44 -105.93 46.99
CA GLY A 399 -50.23 -104.58 47.48
C GLY A 399 -50.03 -103.58 46.34
N TYR A 400 -50.41 -102.34 46.61
CA TYR A 400 -50.36 -101.23 45.67
C TYR A 400 -49.03 -100.47 45.82
N ALA A 401 -48.31 -100.23 44.73
CA ALA A 401 -47.12 -99.37 44.72
C ALA A 401 -47.57 -97.91 44.70
N ARG A 402 -46.97 -97.08 45.57
CA ARG A 402 -47.18 -95.64 45.63
C ARG A 402 -45.83 -94.98 45.79
N THR A 403 -45.51 -94.04 44.93
CA THR A 403 -44.41 -93.10 45.13
C THR A 403 -44.94 -91.69 44.96
N ASN A 404 -44.42 -90.80 45.78
CA ASN A 404 -44.73 -89.39 45.71
C ASN A 404 -43.72 -88.67 44.81
N LEU A 405 -44.19 -88.15 43.67
CA LEU A 405 -43.34 -87.40 42.73
C LEU A 405 -42.65 -86.18 43.39
N LYS A 406 -43.19 -85.66 44.50
CA LYS A 406 -42.57 -84.59 45.31
C LYS A 406 -41.24 -84.96 45.95
N ASP A 407 -40.96 -86.25 46.10
CA ASP A 407 -39.72 -86.74 46.70
C ASP A 407 -38.58 -86.85 45.66
N SER A 408 -38.87 -86.50 44.39
CA SER A 408 -37.86 -86.45 43.32
C SER A 408 -36.85 -85.34 43.59
N THR A 409 -35.57 -85.61 43.37
CA THR A 409 -34.50 -84.62 43.57
C THR A 409 -34.12 -83.98 42.24
N PHE A 410 -34.00 -82.65 42.25
CA PHE A 410 -33.61 -81.87 41.08
C PHE A 410 -32.16 -81.42 41.22
N LYS A 411 -31.32 -81.86 40.28
CA LYS A 411 -29.93 -81.41 40.18
C LYS A 411 -29.80 -80.55 38.93
N LYS A 412 -29.48 -79.28 39.16
CA LYS A 412 -29.05 -78.37 38.09
C LYS A 412 -27.55 -78.60 37.89
N ASN A 413 -27.18 -79.28 36.81
CA ASN A 413 -25.78 -79.37 36.42
C ASN A 413 -25.45 -78.18 35.53
N GLU A 414 -24.51 -77.35 35.97
CA GLU A 414 -24.07 -76.16 35.25
C GLU A 414 -23.37 -76.50 33.92
N LEU A 415 -23.30 -75.52 33.02
CA LEU A 415 -22.52 -75.59 31.76
C LEU A 415 -21.17 -76.30 31.99
N ALA A 416 -20.97 -77.45 31.33
CA ALA A 416 -19.70 -78.16 31.39
C ALA A 416 -18.64 -77.45 30.52
N ASN A 417 -17.55 -76.99 31.17
CA ASN A 417 -16.58 -76.08 30.58
C ASN A 417 -15.34 -76.78 29.98
N ASN A 418 -15.30 -76.93 28.65
CA ASN A 418 -14.07 -76.78 27.86
C ASN A 418 -14.26 -75.59 26.93
N VAL A 419 -14.49 -74.40 27.50
CA VAL A 419 -14.95 -73.24 26.75
C VAL A 419 -13.79 -72.34 26.40
N GLN A 420 -13.50 -72.24 25.10
CA GLN A 420 -12.79 -71.08 24.56
C GLN A 420 -13.84 -69.99 24.29
N PHE A 421 -13.73 -68.90 25.04
CA PHE A 421 -14.54 -67.71 24.83
C PHE A 421 -13.87 -66.84 23.77
N ARG A 422 -14.66 -66.31 22.84
CA ARG A 422 -14.20 -65.32 21.87
C ARG A 422 -15.19 -64.18 21.78
N LEU A 423 -14.71 -63.01 21.38
CA LEU A 423 -15.60 -61.89 21.07
C LEU A 423 -16.63 -62.33 20.02
N ASN A 424 -17.89 -61.92 20.19
CA ASN A 424 -18.95 -62.17 19.22
C ASN A 424 -18.55 -61.63 17.84
N SER A 425 -18.70 -62.44 16.78
CA SER A 425 -18.23 -62.08 15.44
C SER A 425 -18.98 -60.92 14.82
N ASN A 426 -20.18 -60.60 15.34
CA ASN A 426 -20.98 -59.45 14.91
C ASN A 426 -20.55 -58.14 15.57
N ILE A 427 -19.66 -58.17 16.57
CA ILE A 427 -19.05 -56.94 17.08
C ILE A 427 -18.04 -56.45 16.04
N PRO A 428 -18.18 -55.22 15.52
CA PRO A 428 -17.22 -54.68 14.56
C PRO A 428 -15.79 -54.78 15.11
N LYS A 429 -14.83 -55.16 14.26
CA LYS A 429 -13.41 -55.25 14.67
C LYS A 429 -12.90 -53.93 15.26
N SER A 430 -13.39 -52.82 14.72
CA SER A 430 -13.16 -51.44 15.17
C SER A 430 -13.77 -51.11 16.54
N VAL A 431 -14.63 -51.94 17.11
CA VAL A 431 -15.11 -51.79 18.51
C VAL A 431 -14.53 -52.89 19.39
N GLY A 432 -14.29 -54.06 18.79
CA GLY A 432 -13.92 -55.30 19.45
C GLY A 432 -12.43 -55.50 19.71
N TYR A 433 -11.52 -54.71 19.14
CA TYR A 433 -10.08 -55.04 19.18
C TYR A 433 -9.51 -55.16 20.60
N VAL A 434 -9.63 -54.10 21.41
CA VAL A 434 -9.15 -54.09 22.81
C VAL A 434 -9.93 -55.09 23.65
N LEU A 435 -11.25 -55.14 23.45
CA LEU A 435 -12.11 -56.06 24.19
C LEU A 435 -11.74 -57.52 23.92
N ASN A 436 -11.43 -57.88 22.67
CA ASN A 436 -10.97 -59.20 22.28
C ASN A 436 -9.58 -59.52 22.87
N LYS A 437 -8.65 -58.55 22.88
CA LYS A 437 -7.34 -58.72 23.53
C LYS A 437 -7.49 -58.95 25.04
N TYR A 438 -8.31 -58.13 25.70
CA TYR A 438 -8.63 -58.29 27.12
C TYR A 438 -9.23 -59.66 27.40
N ILE A 439 -10.27 -60.06 26.66
CA ILE A 439 -10.94 -61.37 26.81
C ILE A 439 -9.95 -62.54 26.68
N ASN A 440 -9.06 -62.50 25.68
CA ASN A 440 -8.12 -63.59 25.42
C ASN A 440 -6.95 -63.65 26.41
N ASN A 441 -6.56 -62.53 27.02
CA ASN A 441 -5.37 -62.46 27.87
C ASN A 441 -5.70 -62.49 29.37
N THR A 442 -6.69 -61.70 29.80
CA THR A 442 -6.87 -61.36 31.23
C THR A 442 -8.34 -61.43 31.68
N GLY A 443 -9.29 -61.42 30.75
CA GLY A 443 -10.73 -61.32 31.03
C GLY A 443 -11.38 -62.59 31.58
N LYS A 444 -10.60 -63.64 31.90
CA LYS A 444 -11.12 -64.93 32.36
C LYS A 444 -11.95 -64.78 33.64
N ASP A 445 -11.45 -64.06 34.64
CA ASP A 445 -12.15 -63.88 35.91
C ASP A 445 -13.47 -63.10 35.74
N LEU A 446 -13.50 -62.12 34.83
CA LEU A 446 -14.73 -61.39 34.52
C LEU A 446 -15.75 -62.30 33.84
N ILE A 447 -15.29 -63.15 32.91
CA ILE A 447 -16.14 -64.11 32.22
C ILE A 447 -16.67 -65.16 33.18
N ASP A 448 -15.83 -65.72 34.05
CA ASP A 448 -16.26 -66.74 35.01
C ASP A 448 -17.30 -66.19 36.00
N ASN A 449 -17.13 -64.94 36.45
CA ASN A 449 -18.05 -64.28 37.39
C ASN A 449 -19.36 -63.79 36.75
N PHE A 450 -19.37 -63.49 35.45
CA PHE A 450 -20.52 -62.87 34.77
C PHE A 450 -20.92 -63.55 33.45
N LYS A 451 -20.58 -64.85 33.29
CA LYS A 451 -20.79 -65.66 32.07
C LYS A 451 -22.19 -65.52 31.51
N ASP A 452 -23.22 -65.63 32.36
CA ASP A 452 -24.60 -65.59 31.93
C ASP A 452 -24.97 -64.23 31.31
N GLN A 453 -24.43 -63.13 31.84
CA GLN A 453 -24.72 -61.80 31.29
C GLN A 453 -23.97 -61.56 29.99
N LEU A 454 -22.69 -61.93 29.93
CA LEU A 454 -21.85 -61.70 28.75
C LEU A 454 -22.24 -62.56 27.53
N ILE A 455 -22.82 -63.75 27.77
CA ILE A 455 -23.22 -64.73 26.75
C ILE A 455 -24.68 -64.56 26.33
N PHE A 456 -25.60 -64.32 27.28
CA PHE A 456 -27.04 -64.37 26.98
C PHE A 456 -27.71 -63.00 26.86
N LYS A 457 -27.03 -61.90 27.24
CA LYS A 457 -27.60 -60.55 27.18
C LYS A 457 -26.85 -59.65 26.20
N SER A 458 -27.61 -58.79 25.52
CA SER A 458 -27.03 -57.64 24.83
C SER A 458 -26.43 -56.67 25.84
N TYR A 459 -25.43 -55.87 25.43
CA TYR A 459 -24.81 -54.89 26.33
C TYR A 459 -25.84 -53.95 26.99
N ILE A 460 -26.90 -53.57 26.26
CA ILE A 460 -27.98 -52.74 26.78
C ILE A 460 -28.74 -53.45 27.91
N ALA A 461 -28.99 -54.76 27.78
CA ALA A 461 -29.74 -55.55 28.74
C ALA A 461 -28.92 -56.06 29.95
N MET A 462 -27.59 -55.90 29.94
CA MET A 462 -26.73 -56.27 31.08
C MET A 462 -27.03 -55.41 32.31
N ASN A 463 -26.81 -55.97 33.49
CA ASN A 463 -26.92 -55.23 34.75
C ASN A 463 -25.88 -54.10 34.79
N TYR A 464 -26.27 -52.96 35.36
CA TYR A 464 -25.41 -51.78 35.47
C TYR A 464 -24.04 -52.07 36.11
N GLU A 465 -24.02 -52.84 37.20
CA GLU A 465 -22.78 -53.25 37.89
C GLU A 465 -21.82 -54.05 36.98
N VAL A 466 -22.36 -54.88 36.08
CA VAL A 466 -21.54 -55.65 35.13
C VAL A 466 -20.95 -54.75 34.06
N LYS A 467 -21.72 -53.76 33.58
CA LYS A 467 -21.23 -52.77 32.62
C LYS A 467 -20.12 -51.92 33.23
N LEU A 468 -20.32 -51.43 34.45
CA LEU A 468 -19.31 -50.68 35.20
C LEU A 468 -18.05 -51.51 35.40
N ARG A 469 -18.18 -52.75 35.87
CA ARG A 469 -17.01 -53.60 36.10
C ARG A 469 -16.26 -53.93 34.82
N LEU A 470 -16.97 -54.19 33.72
CA LEU A 470 -16.34 -54.36 32.42
C LEU A 470 -15.56 -53.10 32.01
N LYS A 471 -16.15 -51.92 32.16
CA LYS A 471 -15.52 -50.63 31.86
C LYS A 471 -14.26 -50.40 32.69
N ASP A 472 -14.34 -50.62 34.00
CA ASP A 472 -13.23 -50.42 34.94
C ASP A 472 -12.08 -51.39 34.67
N GLU A 473 -12.37 -52.67 34.41
CA GLU A 473 -11.34 -53.66 34.06
C GLU A 473 -10.68 -53.35 32.72
N ILE A 474 -11.42 -52.86 31.73
CA ILE A 474 -10.83 -52.36 30.48
C ILE A 474 -9.93 -51.16 30.75
N LYS A 475 -10.41 -50.15 31.49
CA LYS A 475 -9.60 -48.97 31.86
C LYS A 475 -8.30 -49.39 32.56
N LYS A 476 -8.40 -50.29 33.53
CA LYS A 476 -7.25 -50.84 34.25
C LYS A 476 -6.29 -51.59 33.33
N TYR A 477 -6.82 -52.48 32.48
CA TYR A 477 -6.02 -53.24 31.51
C TYR A 477 -5.22 -52.33 30.58
N LEU A 478 -5.84 -51.24 30.11
CA LEU A 478 -5.18 -50.23 29.27
C LEU A 478 -4.11 -49.43 30.02
N THR A 479 -4.35 -49.15 31.31
CA THR A 479 -3.39 -48.46 32.18
C THR A 479 -2.17 -49.34 32.46
N ASP A 480 -2.39 -50.62 32.72
CA ASP A 480 -1.36 -51.59 33.07
C ASP A 480 -0.58 -52.10 31.84
N ASN A 481 -1.19 -52.08 30.64
CA ASN A 481 -0.59 -52.58 29.40
C ASN A 481 -0.71 -51.56 28.24
N PRO A 482 -0.16 -50.34 28.38
CA PRO A 482 -0.44 -49.26 27.44
C PRO A 482 0.20 -49.46 26.05
N PHE A 483 1.19 -50.38 25.91
CA PHE A 483 1.94 -50.58 24.66
C PHE A 483 1.97 -52.03 24.14
N ASP A 484 1.86 -53.05 25.00
CA ASP A 484 1.84 -54.45 24.55
C ASP A 484 0.47 -54.87 23.97
N THR A 485 -0.59 -54.12 24.29
CA THR A 485 -1.97 -54.41 23.87
C THR A 485 -2.29 -53.90 22.47
N PHE A 486 -1.68 -52.79 22.07
CA PHE A 486 -2.03 -52.07 20.86
C PHE A 486 -0.93 -52.22 19.81
N ASP A 487 -1.22 -53.00 18.78
CA ASP A 487 -0.44 -52.93 17.53
C ASP A 487 -0.50 -51.47 17.03
N SER A 488 0.65 -50.92 16.58
CA SER A 488 0.83 -49.59 15.96
C SER A 488 -0.17 -49.22 14.86
N LYS A 489 -0.96 -50.20 14.40
CA LYS A 489 -2.07 -50.01 13.48
C LYS A 489 -3.22 -49.24 14.13
N VAL A 490 -3.55 -49.49 15.40
CA VAL A 490 -4.81 -49.05 16.03
C VAL A 490 -4.67 -47.80 16.89
N LEU A 491 -3.54 -47.71 17.60
CA LEU A 491 -3.15 -46.53 18.36
C LEU A 491 -2.08 -45.78 17.60
N VAL A 492 -2.35 -44.51 17.30
CA VAL A 492 -1.41 -43.65 16.56
C VAL A 492 -0.99 -42.51 17.49
N GLU A 493 0.33 -42.27 17.54
CA GLU A 493 0.90 -41.12 18.25
C GLU A 493 0.50 -39.82 17.53
N ASP A 494 0.07 -38.85 18.31
CA ASP A 494 -0.42 -37.56 17.86
C ASP A 494 0.06 -36.45 18.80
N TRP A 495 -0.33 -35.21 18.52
CA TRP A 495 0.11 -34.03 19.27
C TRP A 495 -1.10 -33.15 19.58
N ILE A 496 -1.26 -32.78 20.84
CA ILE A 496 -2.37 -31.95 21.34
C ILE A 496 -1.85 -30.58 21.78
N TYR A 497 -2.71 -29.58 21.63
CA TYR A 497 -2.35 -28.18 21.90
C TYR A 497 -3.13 -27.55 23.06
N SER A 498 -3.80 -28.36 23.89
CA SER A 498 -4.65 -27.91 25.00
C SER A 498 -4.01 -28.11 26.40
N ASN A 499 -4.30 -27.19 27.33
CA ASN A 499 -4.05 -27.31 28.77
C ASN A 499 -5.09 -28.18 29.51
N SER A 500 -6.11 -28.71 28.82
CA SER A 500 -7.10 -29.62 29.40
C SER A 500 -6.64 -31.08 29.27
N ASN A 501 -6.88 -31.86 30.33
CA ASN A 501 -6.65 -33.32 30.36
C ASN A 501 -7.46 -34.10 29.30
N ILE A 502 -8.40 -33.43 28.63
CA ILE A 502 -9.17 -34.02 27.53
C ILE A 502 -9.12 -32.99 26.40
N SER A 503 -8.12 -33.10 25.52
CA SER A 503 -8.10 -32.33 24.28
C SER A 503 -9.07 -32.97 23.28
N ASN A 504 -9.84 -32.15 22.57
CA ASN A 504 -10.68 -32.61 21.46
C ASN A 504 -9.97 -32.48 20.10
N PHE A 505 -8.74 -31.97 20.08
CA PHE A 505 -8.09 -31.56 18.85
C PHE A 505 -6.63 -31.96 18.79
N SER A 506 -6.20 -32.33 17.58
CA SER A 506 -4.85 -32.77 17.30
C SER A 506 -4.38 -32.50 15.88
N VAL A 507 -3.07 -32.63 15.69
CA VAL A 507 -2.41 -32.42 14.40
C VAL A 507 -2.83 -33.45 13.35
N TYR A 508 -3.10 -34.70 13.73
CA TYR A 508 -3.62 -35.67 12.77
C TYR A 508 -5.08 -35.37 12.38
N THR A 509 -5.91 -34.98 13.35
CA THR A 509 -7.30 -34.57 13.08
C THR A 509 -7.33 -33.39 12.11
N SER A 510 -6.41 -32.43 12.25
CA SER A 510 -6.34 -31.30 11.30
C SER A 510 -5.93 -31.70 9.89
N LYS A 511 -5.12 -32.76 9.71
CA LYS A 511 -4.82 -33.31 8.37
C LYS A 511 -6.04 -33.97 7.73
N LEU A 512 -6.83 -34.73 8.50
CA LEU A 512 -8.10 -35.29 8.00
C LEU A 512 -9.05 -34.16 7.60
N ILE A 513 -9.18 -33.14 8.44
CA ILE A 513 -10.00 -31.95 8.15
C ILE A 513 -9.46 -31.22 6.92
N GLN A 514 -8.15 -31.13 6.73
CA GLN A 514 -7.55 -30.57 5.52
C GLN A 514 -7.98 -31.36 4.28
N GLU A 515 -7.93 -32.70 4.33
CA GLU A 515 -8.35 -33.56 3.23
C GLU A 515 -9.86 -33.46 2.96
N GLU A 516 -10.69 -33.35 4.00
CA GLU A 516 -12.14 -33.14 3.92
C GLU A 516 -12.48 -31.78 3.31
N LEU A 517 -11.90 -30.69 3.84
CA LEU A 517 -12.08 -29.32 3.32
C LEU A 517 -11.62 -29.23 1.87
N LEU A 518 -10.51 -29.88 1.49
CA LEU A 518 -10.04 -29.91 0.11
C LEU A 518 -10.91 -30.79 -0.80
N SER A 519 -11.69 -31.73 -0.27
CA SER A 519 -12.43 -32.71 -1.08
C SER A 519 -13.49 -32.06 -1.97
N GLU A 520 -14.15 -31.01 -1.47
CA GLU A 520 -15.17 -30.25 -2.20
C GLU A 520 -14.57 -29.36 -3.31
N TYR A 521 -13.27 -29.06 -3.22
CA TYR A 521 -12.57 -28.14 -4.11
C TYR A 521 -11.69 -28.88 -5.14
N LYS A 522 -11.68 -30.23 -5.13
CA LYS A 522 -10.90 -31.06 -6.09
C LYS A 522 -11.29 -30.84 -7.55
N SER A 523 -12.50 -30.37 -7.81
CA SER A 523 -13.03 -30.10 -9.17
C SER A 523 -12.77 -28.68 -9.65
N ILE A 524 -12.24 -27.80 -8.80
CA ILE A 524 -11.84 -26.44 -9.19
C ILE A 524 -10.55 -26.54 -10.01
N ASP A 525 -10.39 -25.65 -10.99
CA ASP A 525 -9.16 -25.56 -11.77
C ASP A 525 -7.96 -25.43 -10.81
N PRO A 526 -6.93 -26.29 -10.90
CA PRO A 526 -5.73 -26.22 -10.05
C PRO A 526 -5.00 -24.87 -10.10
N ASN A 527 -5.30 -24.01 -11.10
CA ASN A 527 -4.73 -22.68 -11.23
C ASN A 527 -5.66 -21.55 -10.72
N GLU A 528 -6.92 -21.85 -10.41
CA GLU A 528 -7.86 -20.86 -9.90
C GLU A 528 -7.66 -20.65 -8.40
N LYS A 529 -7.61 -19.38 -7.97
CA LYS A 529 -7.44 -19.02 -6.56
C LYS A 529 -8.81 -18.93 -5.88
N PHE A 530 -8.92 -19.54 -4.70
CA PHE A 530 -10.12 -19.49 -3.87
C PHE A 530 -9.76 -19.33 -2.39
N VAL A 531 -10.75 -18.95 -1.60
CA VAL A 531 -10.65 -18.85 -0.13
C VAL A 531 -11.28 -20.12 0.45
N LEU A 532 -10.48 -20.89 1.21
CA LEU A 532 -10.93 -22.15 1.84
C LEU A 532 -11.34 -21.95 3.31
N LEU A 533 -10.80 -20.93 3.98
CA LEU A 533 -11.12 -20.58 5.37
C LEU A 533 -11.87 -19.25 5.43
N ASP A 534 -13.19 -19.33 5.66
CA ASP A 534 -14.04 -18.15 5.83
C ASP A 534 -13.54 -17.29 7.00
N GLY A 535 -13.47 -15.98 6.76
CA GLY A 535 -12.96 -15.00 7.73
C GLY A 535 -11.48 -14.62 7.56
N TYR A 536 -10.73 -15.31 6.71
CA TYR A 536 -9.36 -14.94 6.34
C TYR A 536 -9.31 -14.43 4.90
N ASN A 537 -8.62 -13.31 4.67
CA ASN A 537 -8.49 -12.73 3.33
C ASN A 537 -7.22 -13.27 2.64
N ILE A 538 -7.06 -14.60 2.57
CA ILE A 538 -6.00 -15.26 1.81
C ILE A 538 -6.63 -16.19 0.76
N SER A 539 -6.33 -15.89 -0.52
CA SER A 539 -6.71 -16.72 -1.66
C SER A 539 -5.48 -17.42 -2.23
N MET A 540 -5.57 -18.73 -2.45
CA MET A 540 -4.50 -19.53 -3.04
C MET A 540 -5.11 -20.65 -3.88
N THR A 541 -4.31 -21.31 -4.71
CA THR A 541 -4.80 -22.40 -5.55
C THR A 541 -4.99 -23.69 -4.76
N TYR A 542 -5.64 -24.68 -5.37
CA TYR A 542 -5.80 -26.00 -4.77
C TYR A 542 -4.44 -26.63 -4.41
N ASP A 543 -3.47 -26.55 -5.30
CA ASP A 543 -2.13 -27.13 -5.08
C ASP A 543 -1.33 -26.35 -4.04
N GLU A 544 -1.46 -25.02 -3.97
CA GLU A 544 -0.85 -24.19 -2.92
C GLU A 544 -1.42 -24.57 -1.53
N TRP A 545 -2.75 -24.67 -1.39
CA TRP A 545 -3.37 -25.13 -0.13
C TRP A 545 -2.94 -26.54 0.26
N LYS A 546 -2.92 -27.46 -0.71
CA LYS A 546 -2.65 -28.88 -0.45
C LYS A 546 -1.20 -29.13 -0.06
N ASN A 547 -0.25 -28.48 -0.73
CA ASN A 547 1.17 -28.79 -0.60
C ASN A 547 1.91 -27.81 0.32
N ASN A 548 1.44 -26.57 0.41
CA ASN A 548 2.21 -25.49 1.02
C ASN A 548 1.57 -24.98 2.31
N PHE A 549 0.29 -25.25 2.58
CA PHE A 549 -0.36 -24.87 3.83
C PHE A 549 -0.44 -26.04 4.82
N TYR A 550 0.01 -25.81 6.04
CA TYR A 550 -0.08 -26.76 7.15
C TYR A 550 -1.27 -26.39 8.04
N LEU A 551 -2.43 -27.01 7.79
CA LEU A 551 -3.66 -26.74 8.53
C LEU A 551 -3.59 -27.27 9.97
N LEU A 552 -3.93 -26.42 10.93
CA LEU A 552 -4.31 -26.76 12.29
C LEU A 552 -5.67 -26.16 12.56
N ASP A 553 -6.63 -27.02 12.86
CA ASP A 553 -7.95 -26.61 13.27
C ASP A 553 -7.94 -26.33 14.77
N ASP A 554 -8.11 -25.05 15.14
CA ASP A 554 -8.34 -24.56 16.49
C ASP A 554 -9.62 -23.72 16.57
N THR A 555 -10.70 -24.21 15.95
CA THR A 555 -12.02 -23.56 15.92
C THR A 555 -12.70 -23.40 17.28
N ASN A 556 -12.09 -23.84 18.39
CA ASN A 556 -12.69 -23.89 19.73
C ASN A 556 -11.90 -23.14 20.82
N ASN A 557 -11.24 -22.02 20.49
CA ASN A 557 -10.50 -21.17 21.45
C ASN A 557 -9.36 -21.92 22.19
N GLY A 558 -8.66 -22.81 21.52
CA GLY A 558 -7.44 -23.40 22.05
C GLY A 558 -6.28 -22.41 22.12
N SER A 559 -5.11 -22.94 22.50
CA SER A 559 -3.92 -22.13 22.76
C SER A 559 -3.18 -21.72 21.46
N VAL A 560 -3.63 -22.17 20.28
CA VAL A 560 -2.96 -21.99 18.99
C VAL A 560 -3.83 -21.10 18.11
N ASN A 561 -3.52 -19.80 18.11
CA ASN A 561 -4.34 -18.84 17.37
C ASN A 561 -3.79 -18.64 15.95
N LEU A 562 -4.54 -19.06 14.93
CA LEU A 562 -4.23 -18.71 13.54
C LEU A 562 -4.62 -17.25 13.28
N GLN A 563 -3.68 -16.46 12.80
CA GLN A 563 -3.87 -15.04 12.56
C GLN A 563 -3.31 -14.63 11.21
N GLU A 564 -4.02 -13.74 10.54
CA GLU A 564 -3.55 -13.05 9.36
C GLU A 564 -2.55 -11.96 9.75
N LYS A 565 -1.38 -11.92 9.09
CA LYS A 565 -0.36 -10.89 9.29
C LYS A 565 0.24 -10.45 7.95
N TRP A 566 0.65 -9.19 7.89
CA TRP A 566 1.57 -8.68 6.87
C TRP A 566 2.99 -8.90 7.37
N PHE A 567 3.85 -9.49 6.54
CA PHE A 567 5.25 -9.69 6.89
C PHE A 567 6.19 -9.06 5.88
N VAL A 568 7.38 -8.70 6.37
CA VAL A 568 8.49 -8.20 5.57
C VAL A 568 9.55 -9.31 5.46
N SER A 569 9.85 -9.70 4.22
CA SER A 569 10.93 -10.65 3.92
C SER A 569 12.25 -9.90 3.74
N ASP A 570 13.22 -10.16 4.60
CA ASP A 570 14.56 -9.55 4.52
C ASP A 570 15.46 -10.26 3.49
N THR A 571 15.15 -11.52 3.12
CA THR A 571 16.09 -12.38 2.37
C THR A 571 15.44 -13.45 1.48
N LYS A 572 14.11 -13.55 1.39
CA LYS A 572 13.44 -14.73 0.79
C LYS A 572 12.41 -14.34 -0.27
N THR A 573 12.40 -15.10 -1.37
CA THR A 573 11.54 -14.91 -2.54
C THR A 573 10.13 -15.49 -2.36
N THR A 574 9.93 -16.41 -1.41
CA THR A 574 8.66 -17.14 -1.21
C THR A 574 8.27 -17.20 0.26
N LEU A 575 6.96 -17.20 0.52
CA LEU A 575 6.33 -17.33 1.82
C LEU A 575 6.77 -18.60 2.57
N GLU A 576 6.93 -19.71 1.85
CA GLU A 576 7.23 -21.03 2.39
C GLU A 576 8.59 -21.11 3.07
N ASP A 577 9.57 -20.32 2.62
CA ASP A 577 10.91 -20.39 3.17
C ASP A 577 11.05 -19.55 4.44
N PHE A 578 10.15 -18.62 4.72
CA PHE A 578 10.29 -17.61 5.76
C PHE A 578 9.89 -18.11 7.17
N SER A 579 10.64 -17.65 8.18
CA SER A 579 10.42 -17.97 9.60
C SER A 579 10.67 -16.72 10.45
N ASP A 580 9.68 -16.33 11.23
CA ASP A 580 9.76 -15.21 12.18
C ASP A 580 9.15 -15.58 13.52
N LEU A 581 9.88 -16.46 14.21
CA LEU A 581 9.47 -17.06 15.47
C LEU A 581 9.14 -16.06 16.56
N GLN A 582 9.77 -14.88 16.52
CA GLN A 582 9.58 -13.82 17.51
C GLN A 582 8.58 -12.75 17.05
N GLY A 583 8.13 -12.81 15.80
CA GLY A 583 7.19 -11.84 15.22
C GLY A 583 7.77 -10.46 14.95
N TYR A 584 9.11 -10.33 14.83
CA TYR A 584 9.77 -9.03 14.64
C TYR A 584 9.47 -8.37 13.29
N ASN A 585 9.00 -9.14 12.32
CA ASN A 585 8.71 -8.73 10.95
C ASN A 585 7.21 -8.70 10.66
N LEU A 586 6.37 -8.96 11.65
CA LEU A 586 4.92 -9.09 11.49
C LEU A 586 4.20 -7.79 11.86
N SER A 587 3.14 -7.49 11.12
CA SER A 587 2.25 -6.37 11.38
C SER A 587 0.80 -6.74 11.05
N ASN A 588 -0.15 -6.10 11.73
CA ASN A 588 -1.57 -6.21 11.41
C ASN A 588 -1.94 -5.41 10.16
N THR A 589 -1.10 -4.46 9.73
CA THR A 589 -1.34 -3.60 8.56
C THR A 589 -0.12 -3.57 7.65
N ILE A 590 -0.35 -3.38 6.35
CA ILE A 590 0.70 -3.17 5.35
C ILE A 590 1.59 -1.96 5.71
N GLU A 591 1.01 -0.90 6.25
CA GLU A 591 1.73 0.31 6.66
C GLU A 591 2.65 0.07 7.86
N GLY A 592 2.21 -0.75 8.82
CA GLY A 592 3.07 -1.17 9.93
C GLY A 592 4.20 -2.08 9.47
N ALA A 593 3.97 -2.97 8.51
CA ALA A 593 5.03 -3.81 7.92
C ALA A 593 6.08 -2.94 7.21
N LYS A 594 5.66 -1.99 6.37
CA LYS A 594 6.56 -1.00 5.76
C LYS A 594 7.31 -0.17 6.80
N GLN A 595 6.69 0.16 7.94
CA GLN A 595 7.39 0.85 9.02
C GLN A 595 8.49 -0.01 9.64
N ILE A 596 8.22 -1.29 9.93
CA ILE A 596 9.23 -2.24 10.41
C ILE A 596 10.40 -2.35 9.43
N GLN A 597 10.12 -2.47 8.13
CA GLN A 597 11.16 -2.54 7.10
C GLN A 597 12.04 -1.29 7.09
N PHE A 598 11.41 -0.11 7.16
CA PHE A 598 12.12 1.16 7.23
C PHE A 598 13.03 1.24 8.45
N ASP A 599 12.52 0.87 9.63
CA ASP A 599 13.28 0.94 10.89
C ASP A 599 14.48 -0.03 10.88
N LYS A 600 14.34 -1.20 10.25
CA LYS A 600 15.42 -2.16 10.07
C LYS A 600 16.52 -1.72 9.13
N GLN A 601 16.14 -1.15 7.98
CA GLN A 601 17.10 -0.68 6.99
C GLN A 601 17.86 0.55 7.48
N ASN A 602 17.27 1.30 8.42
CA ASN A 602 17.82 2.53 8.97
C ASN A 602 18.37 3.46 7.88
N PRO A 603 17.53 3.81 6.87
CA PRO A 603 17.99 4.55 5.70
C PRO A 603 18.46 5.96 6.09
N VAL A 604 19.48 6.44 5.39
CA VAL A 604 20.04 7.77 5.62
C VAL A 604 19.12 8.83 5.05
N LEU A 605 18.76 9.83 5.86
CA LEU A 605 18.05 11.02 5.40
C LEU A 605 19.02 12.00 4.76
N TYR A 606 18.91 12.18 3.45
CA TYR A 606 19.60 13.22 2.70
C TYR A 606 18.81 14.52 2.79
N LYS A 607 19.53 15.62 3.07
CA LYS A 607 19.00 16.99 3.06
C LYS A 607 19.74 17.80 2.01
N LYS A 608 19.00 18.41 1.09
CA LYS A 608 19.56 19.24 0.01
C LYS A 608 18.89 20.61 0.00
N VAL A 609 19.66 21.64 -0.30
CA VAL A 609 19.24 23.03 -0.43
C VAL A 609 18.87 23.29 -1.89
N PHE A 610 17.71 23.92 -2.09
CA PHE A 610 17.20 24.34 -3.40
C PHE A 610 17.03 25.87 -3.37
N LEU A 611 17.68 26.57 -4.31
CA LEU A 611 17.62 28.02 -4.44
C LEU A 611 16.73 28.40 -5.62
N TYR A 612 15.60 29.04 -5.33
CA TYR A 612 14.66 29.50 -6.34
C TYR A 612 14.82 31.00 -6.62
N ASN A 613 14.56 31.42 -7.86
CA ASN A 613 14.45 32.84 -8.21
C ASN A 613 13.08 33.42 -7.80
N PRO A 614 12.91 34.75 -7.82
CA PRO A 614 11.62 35.37 -7.50
C PRO A 614 10.45 34.98 -8.43
N ASN A 615 10.71 34.36 -9.58
CA ASN A 615 9.68 33.80 -10.46
C ASN A 615 9.31 32.34 -10.11
N GLY A 616 9.98 31.72 -9.13
CA GLY A 616 9.76 30.33 -8.71
C GLY A 616 10.58 29.29 -9.49
N GLU A 617 11.54 29.70 -10.31
CA GLU A 617 12.40 28.79 -11.08
C GLU A 617 13.62 28.38 -10.24
N LEU A 618 13.98 27.09 -10.28
CA LEU A 618 15.17 26.57 -9.59
C LEU A 618 16.44 27.05 -10.31
N ILE A 619 17.35 27.71 -9.58
CA ILE A 619 18.61 28.22 -10.14
C ILE A 619 19.80 27.35 -9.74
N ALA A 620 19.80 26.84 -8.52
CA ALA A 620 20.90 26.06 -7.96
C ALA A 620 20.41 25.08 -6.89
N GLU A 621 21.11 23.96 -6.73
CA GLU A 621 20.86 23.00 -5.66
C GLU A 621 22.17 22.35 -5.20
N ASP A 622 22.34 22.16 -3.88
CA ASP A 622 23.53 21.53 -3.28
C ASP A 622 23.20 21.01 -1.88
N TYR A 623 24.02 20.11 -1.33
CA TYR A 623 23.91 19.66 0.06
C TYR A 623 24.39 20.73 1.06
N ASN A 624 25.20 21.69 0.61
CA ASN A 624 25.68 22.81 1.41
C ASN A 624 25.12 24.15 0.87
N GLU A 625 24.51 24.95 1.74
CA GLU A 625 23.94 26.25 1.37
C GLU A 625 25.00 27.21 0.80
N ASN A 626 26.20 27.24 1.37
CA ASN A 626 27.28 28.10 0.87
C ASN A 626 27.73 27.69 -0.52
N ASP A 627 27.77 26.39 -0.82
CA ASP A 627 28.17 25.87 -2.12
C ASP A 627 27.09 26.16 -3.17
N ALA A 628 25.81 26.02 -2.83
CA ALA A 628 24.69 26.43 -3.68
C ALA A 628 24.76 27.94 -4.00
N VAL A 629 25.04 28.78 -3.00
CA VAL A 629 25.18 30.24 -3.19
C VAL A 629 26.44 30.58 -3.99
N ASN A 630 27.55 29.87 -3.80
CA ASN A 630 28.77 30.07 -4.57
C ASN A 630 28.60 29.65 -6.03
N TYR A 631 27.92 28.54 -6.29
CA TYR A 631 27.53 28.14 -7.64
C TYR A 631 26.64 29.21 -8.29
N LEU A 632 25.63 29.71 -7.56
CA LEU A 632 24.79 30.81 -8.03
C LEU A 632 25.61 32.05 -8.41
N LYS A 633 26.55 32.47 -7.55
CA LYS A 633 27.48 33.59 -7.85
C LYS A 633 28.29 33.34 -9.12
N SER A 634 28.65 32.09 -9.40
CA SER A 634 29.44 31.73 -10.59
C SER A 634 28.65 31.80 -11.89
N VAL A 635 27.33 31.53 -11.85
CA VAL A 635 26.46 31.54 -13.03
C VAL A 635 25.74 32.87 -13.24
N LEU A 636 25.55 33.67 -12.18
CA LEU A 636 24.91 34.98 -12.27
C LEU A 636 25.86 36.06 -12.79
N ASN A 637 25.49 36.64 -13.93
CA ASN A 637 26.13 37.86 -14.44
C ASN A 637 25.41 39.12 -13.93
N ILE A 638 25.65 39.49 -12.67
CA ILE A 638 25.14 40.75 -12.11
C ILE A 638 25.81 41.91 -12.85
N LYS A 639 25.02 42.63 -13.66
CA LYS A 639 25.51 43.81 -14.38
C LYS A 639 25.90 44.91 -13.40
N LYS A 640 27.10 45.44 -13.60
CA LYS A 640 27.67 46.54 -12.84
C LYS A 640 27.82 47.75 -13.76
N SER A 641 27.63 48.95 -13.23
CA SER A 641 27.90 50.21 -13.91
C SER A 641 28.61 51.15 -12.95
N TYR A 642 29.23 52.20 -13.49
CA TYR A 642 29.79 53.29 -12.71
C TYR A 642 28.89 54.51 -12.86
N VAL A 643 28.55 55.15 -11.75
CA VAL A 643 27.74 56.37 -11.72
C VAL A 643 28.49 57.48 -11.01
N HIS A 644 28.30 58.71 -11.47
CA HIS A 644 28.90 59.87 -10.86
C HIS A 644 28.31 60.10 -9.46
N LYS A 645 29.15 60.46 -8.48
CA LYS A 645 28.78 60.66 -7.07
C LYS A 645 27.66 61.69 -6.89
N ALA A 646 27.64 62.72 -7.73
CA ALA A 646 26.58 63.73 -7.74
C ALA A 646 25.23 63.22 -8.26
N GLU A 647 25.19 62.10 -8.98
CA GLU A 647 23.94 61.48 -9.44
C GLU A 647 23.26 60.67 -8.35
N ILE A 648 24.03 60.07 -7.42
CA ILE A 648 23.53 59.15 -6.38
C ILE A 648 22.36 59.74 -5.60
N LYS A 649 22.42 61.02 -5.23
CA LYS A 649 21.37 61.74 -4.50
C LYS A 649 20.01 61.77 -5.21
N ASN A 650 20.00 61.56 -6.53
CA ASN A 650 18.81 61.59 -7.38
C ASN A 650 18.33 60.18 -7.75
N ILE A 651 19.04 59.13 -7.32
CA ILE A 651 18.67 57.73 -7.57
C ILE A 651 17.90 57.22 -6.36
N GLU A 652 16.71 56.68 -6.60
CA GLU A 652 15.94 56.00 -5.58
C GLU A 652 16.35 54.51 -5.55
N ASN A 653 17.05 54.12 -4.49
CA ASN A 653 17.61 52.77 -4.37
C ASN A 653 16.54 51.68 -4.52
N SER A 654 16.78 50.74 -5.42
CA SER A 654 15.86 49.65 -5.79
C SER A 654 14.60 50.07 -6.54
N PHE A 655 14.43 51.35 -6.91
CA PHE A 655 13.26 51.84 -7.66
C PHE A 655 13.64 52.43 -9.02
N THR A 656 14.75 53.17 -9.11
CA THR A 656 15.25 53.70 -10.39
C THR A 656 15.72 52.58 -11.29
N ASP A 657 15.27 52.57 -12.54
CA ASP A 657 15.70 51.58 -13.54
C ASP A 657 17.20 51.73 -13.83
N PHE A 658 17.89 50.61 -13.96
CA PHE A 658 19.33 50.60 -14.23
C PHE A 658 19.69 51.23 -15.58
N THR A 659 18.73 51.29 -16.50
CA THR A 659 18.87 51.95 -17.80
C THR A 659 18.74 53.47 -17.72
N ASP A 660 18.20 54.01 -16.62
CA ASP A 660 17.91 55.45 -16.48
C ASP A 660 19.10 56.24 -15.94
N LEU A 661 20.18 55.53 -15.55
CA LEU A 661 21.44 56.13 -15.13
C LEU A 661 21.96 57.08 -16.21
N ILE A 662 22.20 58.34 -15.85
CA ILE A 662 22.60 59.37 -16.80
C ILE A 662 24.11 59.42 -16.99
N SER A 663 24.91 59.11 -15.98
CA SER A 663 26.39 59.05 -16.09
C SER A 663 26.88 57.73 -16.68
N ASN A 664 26.45 57.41 -17.90
CA ASN A 664 26.61 56.08 -18.52
C ASN A 664 27.68 56.03 -19.63
N GLY A 665 28.41 57.11 -19.90
CA GLY A 665 29.34 57.13 -21.02
C GLY A 665 30.25 58.36 -21.07
N LYS A 666 30.73 58.68 -22.26
CA LYS A 666 31.51 59.89 -22.55
C LYS A 666 30.87 60.60 -23.74
N TYR A 667 30.39 61.82 -23.50
CA TYR A 667 29.64 62.61 -24.46
C TYR A 667 30.23 64.01 -24.56
N ASN A 668 29.94 64.68 -25.66
CA ASN A 668 30.29 66.08 -25.84
C ASN A 668 29.00 66.90 -25.87
N VAL A 669 28.99 67.97 -25.08
CA VAL A 669 27.91 68.96 -25.03
C VAL A 669 28.46 70.32 -25.33
N TYR A 670 27.62 71.22 -25.82
CA TYR A 670 28.05 72.51 -26.33
C TYR A 670 27.42 73.63 -25.52
N THR A 671 28.20 74.64 -25.19
CA THR A 671 27.75 75.75 -24.35
C THR A 671 28.20 77.10 -24.87
N TYR A 672 27.41 78.12 -24.59
CA TYR A 672 27.82 79.51 -24.72
C TYR A 672 27.17 80.34 -23.61
N LYS A 673 27.74 81.52 -23.33
CA LYS A 673 27.23 82.42 -22.29
C LYS A 673 26.15 83.35 -22.83
N THR A 674 25.06 83.52 -22.11
CA THR A 674 24.09 84.59 -22.36
C THR A 674 23.57 85.13 -21.03
N ASN A 675 23.46 86.45 -20.89
CA ASN A 675 22.99 87.12 -19.66
C ASN A 675 23.67 86.62 -18.37
N GLY A 676 24.97 86.31 -18.42
CA GLY A 676 25.75 85.82 -17.29
C GLY A 676 25.57 84.33 -16.94
N GLN A 677 24.74 83.60 -17.67
CA GLN A 677 24.50 82.16 -17.47
C GLN A 677 25.00 81.33 -18.66
N ASN A 678 25.44 80.10 -18.39
CA ASN A 678 25.77 79.13 -19.43
C ASN A 678 24.48 78.44 -19.91
N LEU A 679 24.22 78.45 -21.21
CA LEU A 679 23.23 77.55 -21.82
C LEU A 679 23.95 76.34 -22.39
N TYR A 680 23.34 75.16 -22.24
CA TYR A 680 23.94 73.90 -22.68
C TYR A 680 23.04 73.20 -23.70
N PHE A 681 23.67 72.56 -24.69
CA PHE A 681 23.00 71.90 -25.80
C PHE A 681 23.63 70.54 -26.09
N ASN A 682 22.82 69.60 -26.56
CA ASN A 682 23.24 68.26 -26.94
C ASN A 682 24.03 68.21 -28.27
N SER A 683 24.02 69.27 -29.09
CA SER A 683 24.78 69.36 -30.34
C SER A 683 25.22 70.79 -30.65
N TYR A 684 26.29 70.90 -31.45
CA TYR A 684 26.80 72.19 -31.90
C TYR A 684 25.80 72.92 -32.80
N GLU A 685 25.06 72.17 -33.62
CA GLU A 685 24.02 72.70 -34.51
C GLU A 685 22.88 73.34 -33.72
N ASN A 686 22.44 72.67 -32.65
CA ASN A 686 21.41 73.19 -31.74
C ASN A 686 21.91 74.42 -30.99
N ALA A 687 23.16 74.41 -30.52
CA ALA A 687 23.80 75.57 -29.94
C ALA A 687 23.83 76.76 -30.92
N ILE A 688 24.23 76.55 -32.19
CA ILE A 688 24.23 77.59 -33.23
C ILE A 688 22.83 78.10 -33.53
N LEU A 689 21.85 77.22 -33.68
CA LEU A 689 20.47 77.61 -33.98
C LEU A 689 19.90 78.47 -32.85
N SER A 690 20.11 78.06 -31.60
CA SER A 690 19.76 78.86 -30.43
C SER A 690 20.51 80.20 -30.43
N TYR A 691 21.81 80.20 -30.75
CA TYR A 691 22.63 81.41 -30.85
C TYR A 691 22.07 82.39 -31.89
N LYS A 692 21.74 81.90 -33.09
CA LYS A 692 21.13 82.69 -34.18
C LYS A 692 19.75 83.23 -33.80
N ASN A 693 18.90 82.42 -33.17
CA ASN A 693 17.57 82.86 -32.73
C ASN A 693 17.66 83.93 -31.64
N ASN A 694 18.60 83.81 -30.71
CA ASN A 694 18.89 84.84 -29.72
C ASN A 694 19.42 86.13 -30.37
N ILE A 695 20.24 86.03 -31.43
CA ILE A 695 20.67 87.20 -32.23
C ILE A 695 19.47 87.87 -32.94
N ASN A 696 18.55 87.10 -33.51
CA ASN A 696 17.37 87.65 -34.18
C ASN A 696 16.40 88.38 -33.22
N LEU A 697 16.43 88.04 -31.93
CA LEU A 697 15.72 88.77 -30.86
C LEU A 697 16.43 90.07 -30.45
N ILE A 698 17.74 90.19 -30.70
CA ILE A 698 18.54 91.42 -30.58
C ILE A 698 18.45 92.18 -31.91
N ALA A 699 17.27 92.76 -32.18
CA ALA A 699 16.90 93.44 -33.41
C ALA A 699 17.72 94.72 -33.70
N SER A 700 18.98 94.58 -34.09
CA SER A 700 19.84 95.69 -34.54
C SER A 700 20.40 95.50 -35.95
N VAL A 701 20.06 94.40 -36.62
CA VAL A 701 20.41 94.19 -38.04
C VAL A 701 19.36 94.91 -38.90
N THR A 702 19.75 96.02 -39.53
CA THR A 702 18.89 96.76 -40.47
C THR A 702 19.34 96.51 -41.90
N THR A 703 18.40 96.13 -42.77
CA THR A 703 18.64 95.94 -44.20
C THR A 703 18.36 97.24 -44.94
N ILE A 704 19.36 97.77 -45.67
CA ILE A 704 19.25 99.04 -46.42
C ILE A 704 19.41 98.74 -47.92
N TYR A 705 18.51 99.29 -48.74
CA TYR A 705 18.53 99.18 -50.21
C TYR A 705 18.95 100.51 -50.85
N LYS A 706 19.91 100.51 -51.78
CA LYS A 706 20.43 101.73 -52.44
C LYS A 706 20.60 101.57 -53.96
N LYS A 707 20.41 102.66 -54.72
CA LYS A 707 20.64 102.79 -56.18
C LYS A 707 21.64 103.93 -56.45
N GLU A 708 22.61 103.73 -57.35
CA GLU A 708 23.67 104.71 -57.67
C GLU A 708 23.65 105.11 -59.16
N PHE A 709 23.86 106.39 -59.48
CA PHE A 709 23.85 106.97 -60.83
C PHE A 709 25.10 107.83 -61.12
N VAL A 710 25.43 108.07 -62.41
CA VAL A 710 26.54 108.93 -62.85
C VAL A 710 26.16 109.86 -64.02
N TYR A 711 26.52 111.14 -63.93
CA TYR A 711 26.42 112.13 -64.99
C TYR A 711 27.81 112.52 -65.51
N VAL A 712 27.95 112.77 -66.82
CA VAL A 712 29.22 113.18 -67.45
C VAL A 712 29.05 114.55 -68.09
N TYR A 713 29.69 115.56 -67.50
CA TYR A 713 29.70 116.94 -68.00
C TYR A 713 30.85 117.15 -69.00
N LYS A 714 30.58 117.80 -70.14
CA LYS A 714 31.58 118.15 -71.17
C LYS A 714 31.37 119.56 -71.73
N ASP A 715 32.45 120.35 -71.74
CA ASP A 715 32.57 121.63 -72.46
C ASP A 715 33.91 121.67 -73.22
N ASN A 716 34.11 122.62 -74.15
CA ASN A 716 35.19 122.67 -75.14
C ASN A 716 36.61 122.53 -74.57
N ASN A 717 36.82 122.67 -73.25
CA ASN A 717 38.10 122.43 -72.57
C ASN A 717 38.03 121.49 -71.34
N ILE A 718 36.88 120.89 -70.95
CA ILE A 718 36.75 120.07 -69.71
C ILE A 718 35.81 118.85 -69.91
N THR A 719 36.17 117.69 -69.34
CA THR A 719 35.28 116.52 -69.13
C THR A 719 35.34 116.08 -67.65
N LYS A 720 34.21 115.98 -66.94
CA LYS A 720 34.16 115.55 -65.52
C LYS A 720 32.95 114.64 -65.25
N ASN A 721 33.13 113.61 -64.43
CA ASN A 721 32.07 112.68 -64.00
C ASN A 721 31.58 113.05 -62.60
N PHE A 722 30.27 112.94 -62.39
CA PHE A 722 29.60 113.22 -61.13
C PHE A 722 28.70 112.05 -60.74
N TYR A 723 28.77 111.59 -59.48
CA TYR A 723 28.00 110.45 -58.99
C TYR A 723 26.98 110.92 -57.96
N TRP A 724 25.78 110.33 -57.98
CA TRP A 724 24.73 110.64 -57.02
C TRP A 724 23.82 109.43 -56.78
N SER A 725 23.26 109.34 -55.58
CA SER A 725 22.40 108.22 -55.17
C SER A 725 21.06 108.66 -54.58
N ASN A 726 20.89 109.95 -54.33
CA ASN A 726 19.68 110.57 -53.81
C ASN A 726 19.57 112.04 -54.29
N ASP A 727 18.43 112.69 -54.11
CA ASP A 727 18.21 114.06 -54.61
C ASP A 727 19.16 115.10 -53.97
N GLN A 728 19.67 114.86 -52.76
CA GLN A 728 20.60 115.77 -52.08
C GLN A 728 22.00 115.74 -52.72
N ASP A 729 22.48 114.55 -53.07
CA ASP A 729 23.71 114.38 -53.85
C ASP A 729 23.56 115.05 -55.23
N LEU A 730 22.38 114.88 -55.85
CA LEU A 730 22.06 115.46 -57.16
C LEU A 730 22.08 116.99 -57.12
N GLU A 731 21.50 117.62 -56.10
CA GLU A 731 21.54 119.07 -55.91
C GLU A 731 22.98 119.61 -55.80
N GLN A 732 23.87 118.90 -55.09
CA GLN A 732 25.28 119.28 -55.02
C GLN A 732 25.97 119.22 -56.39
N VAL A 733 25.73 118.14 -57.14
CA VAL A 733 26.28 117.99 -58.50
C VAL A 733 25.85 119.14 -59.41
N VAL A 734 24.58 119.56 -59.31
CA VAL A 734 24.01 120.64 -60.12
C VAL A 734 24.66 121.98 -59.81
N GLN A 735 24.88 122.30 -58.53
CA GLN A 735 25.58 123.52 -58.12
C GLN A 735 27.04 123.55 -58.62
N GLU A 736 27.74 122.41 -58.57
CA GLU A 736 29.10 122.32 -59.11
C GLU A 736 29.14 122.56 -60.62
N ILE A 737 28.18 122.03 -61.38
CA ILE A 737 28.13 122.24 -62.83
C ILE A 737 27.77 123.68 -63.19
N TYR A 738 26.88 124.33 -62.42
CA TYR A 738 26.56 125.74 -62.62
C TYR A 738 27.80 126.64 -62.55
N GLN A 739 28.64 126.44 -61.52
CA GLN A 739 29.91 127.16 -61.32
C GLN A 739 30.95 126.88 -62.41
N LEU A 740 30.79 125.80 -63.18
CA LEU A 740 31.66 125.49 -64.31
C LEU A 740 31.23 126.18 -65.61
N ILE A 741 29.95 126.55 -65.75
CA ILE A 741 29.38 127.16 -66.98
C ILE A 741 29.37 128.70 -66.92
N TYR A 742 29.10 129.27 -65.74
CA TYR A 742 28.91 130.72 -65.51
C TYR A 742 29.83 131.21 -64.40
#